data_AF-A0A4R0YXX5-F1
#
_entry.id   AF-A0A4R0YXX5-F1
#
_cell.length_a   1.000
_cell.length_b   1.000
_cell.length_c   1.000
_cell.angle_alpha   90.00
_cell.angle_beta   90.00
_cell.angle_gamma   90.00
#
_symmetry.space_group_name_H-M   'P 1'
#
loop_
_entity.id
_entity.type
_entity.pdbx_description
1 polymer ?
#
loop_
_entity_poly.entity_id
_entity_poly.type
_entity_poly.pdbx_seq_one_letter_code
_entity_poly.pdbx_strand_id
1 'polypeptide(L)'
;MSLNRPTQILGGLFIAAYSVLTMVCGIAMFLGPPNGFELSWLITGFVIEAGALWTFVKGADLLFGRDRPKGLIGPTAMKIIVCAYGLILIAALVMSFRSRSWQLNAGSLAALSLMIWAALTLARRRARGDTNHDVANEDDSIESASDRVRFDMLPAESPCLGDTSEMTRPGLPARTIWLTTILVGLVISVGARLIMQSRAANVASVTQNDYTVFMANAMKADAIEDPLQRCLESPDLPHAHWNRETTVAHCRMRTFKTLELADIEALLRDKKADAIDRAFASYLTAQESEEGPKGLIDIAFQNARLGKADARTRKIIDEWKRQAPASAFALTASGLQYVDAAHEARGGASGSRVTEGQWNRMREQIRLANTDLHRAVEIDPRVTSAYPPLIYASAMDGDGDAMEHNANLALDVDPSNLVIRSQLMNQSQPMWGSAFGGVENQRDESAALVSRNPLLRMVTQLPLVYKAFCDCNYPDAYTLQLVLEASDADLAPVQLTKLASVIYDSNRHLAIMLYTEALRFDPRNEEILRWRSEVMIDAGDSKGALDVMLTMARRFPADNQVARQLAVIYRQTGHIKEAEETFLAIVARDPYDVLALGFLGDLYNHQAHQPEKAAEVARRLIELHPDHPAGYIVRACYLMNANSPERYEAIHYVLNRFGDEPRWAGSAKELRAYLAKHPEPTSG
;
A
#
# COMPACT_ATOMS: atom_id res chain seq x y z
N MET A 1 -34.43 36.29 -58.62
CA MET A 1 -33.77 35.23 -59.42
C MET A 1 -33.72 33.97 -58.57
N SER A 2 -34.40 32.93 -59.02
CA SER A 2 -34.65 31.69 -58.30
C SER A 2 -33.40 30.82 -58.22
N LEU A 3 -32.84 30.69 -57.02
CA LEU A 3 -31.97 29.58 -56.66
C LEU A 3 -32.84 28.45 -56.08
N ASN A 4 -33.11 27.48 -56.94
CA ASN A 4 -33.64 26.13 -56.73
C ASN A 4 -34.09 25.69 -55.32
N ARG A 5 -35.39 25.39 -55.18
CA ARG A 5 -35.95 24.57 -54.09
C ARG A 5 -35.25 23.20 -53.88
N PRO A 6 -34.70 22.49 -54.89
CA PRO A 6 -34.00 21.23 -54.61
C PRO A 6 -32.72 21.38 -53.75
N THR A 7 -32.02 22.53 -53.80
CA THR A 7 -30.81 22.76 -52.99
C THR A 7 -31.08 22.97 -51.49
N GLN A 8 -32.25 23.51 -51.12
CA GLN A 8 -32.66 23.65 -49.71
C GLN A 8 -33.15 22.32 -49.11
N ILE A 9 -33.82 21.49 -49.91
CA ILE A 9 -34.27 20.15 -49.49
C ILE A 9 -33.08 19.20 -49.35
N LEU A 10 -32.12 19.25 -50.29
CA LEU A 10 -30.85 18.51 -50.20
C LEU A 10 -30.03 18.97 -48.98
N GLY A 11 -29.94 20.27 -48.70
CA GLY A 11 -29.28 20.79 -47.50
C GLY A 11 -29.94 20.32 -46.20
N GLY A 12 -31.28 20.30 -46.14
CA GLY A 12 -32.03 19.81 -44.97
C GLY A 12 -31.87 18.30 -44.74
N LEU A 13 -31.90 17.49 -45.81
CA LEU A 13 -31.67 16.05 -45.75
C LEU A 13 -30.22 15.73 -45.32
N PHE A 14 -29.25 16.53 -45.76
CA PHE A 14 -27.85 16.37 -45.38
C PHE A 14 -27.63 16.69 -43.89
N ILE A 15 -28.28 17.74 -43.37
CA ILE A 15 -28.23 18.10 -41.94
C ILE A 15 -28.89 17.02 -41.07
N ALA A 16 -30.02 16.47 -41.51
CA ALA A 16 -30.71 15.39 -40.79
C ALA A 16 -29.86 14.10 -40.77
N ALA A 17 -29.29 13.71 -41.92
CA ALA A 17 -28.40 12.55 -42.02
C ALA A 17 -27.13 12.72 -41.16
N TYR A 18 -26.53 13.92 -41.16
CA TYR A 18 -25.35 14.25 -40.35
C TYR A 18 -25.65 14.25 -38.84
N SER A 19 -26.82 14.73 -38.43
CA SER A 19 -27.27 14.73 -37.03
C SER A 19 -27.54 13.32 -36.52
N VAL A 20 -28.08 12.44 -37.37
CA VAL A 20 -28.27 11.01 -37.04
C VAL A 20 -26.93 10.30 -36.95
N LEU A 21 -25.99 10.57 -37.85
CA LEU A 21 -24.67 9.95 -37.84
C LEU A 21 -23.85 10.34 -36.60
N THR A 22 -23.86 11.63 -36.24
CA THR A 22 -23.21 12.13 -35.00
C THR A 22 -23.89 11.59 -33.74
N MET A 23 -25.21 11.42 -33.73
CA MET A 23 -25.93 10.79 -32.62
C MET A 23 -25.57 9.30 -32.50
N VAL A 24 -25.48 8.57 -33.61
CA VAL A 24 -25.09 7.14 -33.63
C VAL A 24 -23.63 6.95 -33.19
N CYS A 25 -22.71 7.80 -33.66
CA CYS A 25 -21.31 7.79 -33.23
C CYS A 25 -21.16 8.18 -31.75
N GLY A 26 -21.95 9.15 -31.27
CA GLY A 26 -21.98 9.52 -29.85
C GLY A 26 -22.52 8.42 -28.94
N ILE A 27 -23.58 7.71 -29.36
CA ILE A 27 -24.13 6.55 -28.64
C ILE A 27 -23.13 5.38 -28.63
N ALA A 28 -22.43 5.13 -29.75
CA ALA A 28 -21.40 4.10 -29.82
C ALA A 28 -20.18 4.40 -28.93
N MET A 29 -19.82 5.68 -28.77
CA MET A 29 -18.78 6.11 -27.81
C MET A 29 -19.22 5.97 -26.36
N PHE A 30 -20.52 6.16 -26.07
CA PHE A 30 -21.05 6.10 -24.69
C PHE A 30 -21.30 4.66 -24.21
N LEU A 31 -21.63 3.75 -25.12
CA LEU A 31 -21.91 2.35 -24.78
C LEU A 31 -20.66 1.47 -24.73
N GLY A 32 -19.54 1.88 -25.36
CA GLY A 32 -18.29 1.10 -25.44
C GLY A 32 -18.44 -0.19 -26.27
N PRO A 33 -17.50 -0.53 -27.18
CA PRO A 33 -17.63 -1.76 -27.95
C PRO A 33 -17.33 -2.99 -27.07
N PRO A 34 -18.14 -4.05 -27.13
CA PRO A 34 -17.75 -5.33 -26.56
C PRO A 34 -16.62 -5.89 -27.43
N ASN A 35 -15.44 -6.01 -26.83
CA ASN A 35 -14.24 -6.68 -27.35
C ASN A 35 -13.46 -5.93 -28.45
N GLY A 36 -12.31 -5.35 -28.05
CA GLY A 36 -11.10 -5.32 -28.88
C GLY A 36 -11.06 -4.39 -30.10
N PHE A 37 -11.83 -3.31 -30.17
CA PHE A 37 -11.72 -2.33 -31.25
C PHE A 37 -10.54 -1.35 -31.04
N GLU A 38 -9.60 -1.31 -31.99
CA GLU A 38 -8.41 -0.46 -31.97
C GLU A 38 -8.74 1.05 -32.00
N LEU A 39 -8.13 1.83 -31.11
CA LEU A 39 -8.25 3.30 -30.98
C LEU A 39 -7.95 4.04 -32.29
N SER A 40 -7.22 3.41 -33.21
CA SER A 40 -6.91 3.92 -34.55
C SER A 40 -8.17 4.21 -35.39
N TRP A 41 -9.26 3.44 -35.21
CA TRP A 41 -10.52 3.68 -35.92
C TRP A 41 -11.30 4.87 -35.38
N LEU A 42 -11.24 5.09 -34.06
CA LEU A 42 -11.80 6.29 -33.44
C LEU A 42 -11.08 7.54 -33.94
N ILE A 43 -9.74 7.53 -33.91
CA ILE A 43 -8.92 8.64 -34.43
C ILE A 43 -9.23 8.89 -35.92
N THR A 44 -9.37 7.84 -36.72
CA THR A 44 -9.72 7.96 -38.15
C THR A 44 -11.11 8.57 -38.35
N GLY A 45 -12.12 8.14 -37.59
CA GLY A 45 -13.45 8.74 -37.59
C GLY A 45 -13.43 10.22 -37.21
N PHE A 46 -12.63 10.60 -36.20
CA PHE A 46 -12.48 11.98 -35.76
C PHE A 46 -11.78 12.88 -36.79
N VAL A 47 -10.78 12.37 -37.50
CA VAL A 47 -10.10 13.12 -38.58
C VAL A 47 -11.06 13.38 -39.75
N ILE A 48 -11.93 12.41 -40.06
CA ILE A 48 -12.96 12.57 -41.10
C ILE A 48 -13.98 13.64 -40.70
N GLU A 49 -14.44 13.65 -39.44
CA GLU A 49 -15.37 14.68 -38.94
C GLU A 49 -14.75 16.07 -38.91
N ALA A 50 -13.51 16.22 -38.44
CA ALA A 50 -12.82 17.51 -38.43
C ALA A 50 -12.58 18.04 -39.85
N GLY A 51 -12.25 17.15 -40.80
CA GLY A 51 -12.11 17.48 -42.21
C GLY A 51 -13.44 17.93 -42.85
N ALA A 52 -14.54 17.25 -42.53
CA ALA A 52 -15.89 17.59 -43.00
C ALA A 52 -16.39 18.91 -42.44
N LEU A 53 -16.10 19.21 -41.16
CA LEU A 53 -16.46 20.49 -40.53
C LEU A 53 -15.68 21.66 -41.16
N TRP A 54 -14.40 21.43 -41.50
CA TRP A 54 -13.56 22.44 -42.16
C TRP A 54 -13.99 22.72 -43.61
N THR A 55 -14.35 21.69 -44.37
CA THR A 55 -14.90 21.86 -45.73
C THR A 55 -16.27 22.51 -45.70
N PHE A 56 -17.11 22.25 -44.68
CA PHE A 56 -18.36 22.97 -44.45
C PHE A 56 -18.14 24.46 -44.20
N VAL A 57 -17.16 24.83 -43.36
CA VAL A 57 -16.84 26.25 -43.08
C VAL A 57 -16.32 26.97 -44.33
N LYS A 58 -15.43 26.34 -45.11
CA LYS A 58 -14.97 26.90 -46.40
C LYS A 58 -16.09 26.94 -47.46
N GLY A 59 -16.94 25.93 -47.50
CA GLY A 59 -18.08 25.84 -48.41
C GLY A 59 -19.15 26.90 -48.12
N ALA A 60 -19.39 27.20 -46.84
CA ALA A 60 -20.30 28.28 -46.42
C ALA A 60 -19.76 29.67 -46.79
N ASP A 61 -18.44 29.89 -46.74
CA ASP A 61 -17.84 31.13 -47.23
C ASP A 61 -17.95 31.28 -48.77
N LEU A 62 -17.89 30.17 -49.50
CA LEU A 62 -18.07 30.12 -50.97
C LEU A 62 -19.54 30.27 -51.41
N LEU A 63 -20.49 29.73 -50.64
CA LEU A 63 -21.92 29.72 -51.00
C LEU A 63 -22.66 31.00 -50.62
N PHE A 64 -22.22 31.73 -49.59
CA PHE A 64 -22.97 32.88 -49.05
C PHE A 64 -22.32 34.26 -49.28
N GLY A 65 -21.07 34.33 -49.75
CA GLY A 65 -20.40 35.61 -50.00
C GLY A 65 -20.36 36.54 -48.77
N ARG A 66 -20.02 37.83 -48.98
CA ARG A 66 -19.89 38.83 -47.90
C ARG A 66 -21.22 39.26 -47.25
N ASP A 67 -22.37 38.86 -47.81
CA ASP A 67 -23.69 39.23 -47.28
C ASP A 67 -24.37 38.03 -46.62
N ARG A 68 -23.96 37.73 -45.38
CA ARG A 68 -24.66 36.74 -44.56
C ARG A 68 -25.90 37.36 -43.90
N PRO A 69 -27.05 36.65 -43.83
CA PRO A 69 -28.17 37.07 -42.99
C PRO A 69 -27.74 37.08 -41.52
N LYS A 70 -28.08 38.17 -40.80
CA LYS A 70 -27.79 38.38 -39.37
C LYS A 70 -28.46 37.27 -38.55
N GLY A 71 -27.70 36.26 -38.15
CA GLY A 71 -28.20 35.15 -37.32
C GLY A 71 -27.29 33.93 -37.21
N LEU A 72 -26.34 33.72 -38.13
CA LEU A 72 -25.36 32.63 -37.99
C LEU A 72 -24.11 33.06 -37.21
N ILE A 73 -23.65 32.16 -36.33
CA ILE A 73 -22.42 32.24 -35.53
C ILE A 73 -21.28 32.79 -36.41
N GLY A 74 -20.74 33.95 -36.03
CA GLY A 74 -19.73 34.65 -36.82
C GLY A 74 -18.45 33.81 -37.01
N PRO A 75 -17.68 34.04 -38.09
CA PRO A 75 -16.49 33.25 -38.42
C PRO A 75 -15.44 33.25 -37.29
N THR A 76 -15.42 34.29 -36.46
CA THR A 76 -14.58 34.39 -35.27
C THR A 76 -15.01 33.41 -34.17
N ALA A 77 -16.32 33.30 -33.91
CA ALA A 77 -16.85 32.35 -32.92
C ALA A 77 -16.68 30.89 -33.40
N MET A 78 -16.82 30.63 -34.70
CA MET A 78 -16.54 29.32 -35.28
C MET A 78 -15.06 28.92 -35.15
N LYS A 79 -14.13 29.86 -35.40
CA LYS A 79 -12.69 29.64 -35.19
C LYS A 79 -12.34 29.39 -33.72
N ILE A 80 -13.00 30.09 -32.80
CA ILE A 80 -12.83 29.87 -31.35
C ILE A 80 -13.32 28.48 -30.95
N ILE A 81 -14.47 28.04 -31.46
CA ILE A 81 -15.00 26.69 -31.20
C ILE A 81 -14.03 25.62 -31.74
N VAL A 82 -13.51 25.77 -32.96
CA VAL A 82 -12.54 24.84 -33.54
C VAL A 82 -11.22 24.82 -32.75
N CYS A 83 -10.71 25.98 -32.31
CA CYS A 83 -9.52 26.04 -31.47
C CYS A 83 -9.74 25.42 -30.08
N ALA A 84 -10.90 25.68 -29.45
CA ALA A 84 -11.24 25.08 -28.17
C ALA A 84 -11.37 23.55 -28.28
N TYR A 85 -11.97 23.07 -29.38
CA TYR A 85 -12.07 21.64 -29.67
C TYR A 85 -10.69 21.01 -29.92
N GLY A 86 -9.80 21.71 -30.63
CA GLY A 86 -8.41 21.29 -30.82
C GLY A 86 -7.61 21.19 -29.52
N LEU A 87 -7.81 22.11 -28.58
CA LEU A 87 -7.17 22.06 -27.26
C LEU A 87 -7.69 20.90 -26.39
N ILE A 88 -9.00 20.61 -26.46
CA ILE A 88 -9.61 19.45 -25.80
C ILE A 88 -9.02 18.14 -26.38
N LEU A 89 -8.82 18.07 -27.70
CA LEU A 89 -8.18 16.94 -28.37
C LEU A 89 -6.72 16.74 -27.93
N ILE A 90 -5.93 17.81 -27.83
CA ILE A 90 -4.55 17.75 -27.34
C ILE A 90 -4.52 17.27 -25.88
N ALA A 91 -5.42 17.77 -25.04
CA ALA A 91 -5.53 17.32 -23.66
C ALA A 91 -5.90 15.84 -23.57
N ALA A 92 -6.86 15.35 -24.38
CA ALA A 92 -7.25 13.95 -24.43
C ALA A 92 -6.12 13.03 -24.92
N LEU A 93 -5.35 13.46 -25.92
CA LEU A 93 -4.15 12.76 -26.40
C LEU A 93 -3.07 12.70 -25.32
N VAL A 94 -2.74 13.82 -24.67
CA VAL A 94 -1.74 13.88 -23.58
C VAL A 94 -2.16 13.01 -22.40
N MET A 95 -3.46 12.98 -22.06
CA MET A 95 -3.99 12.09 -21.01
C MET A 95 -3.91 10.62 -21.40
N SER A 96 -4.13 10.28 -22.68
CA SER A 96 -4.01 8.91 -23.18
C SER A 96 -2.55 8.43 -23.19
N PHE A 97 -1.61 9.29 -23.59
CA PHE A 97 -0.17 9.03 -23.59
C PHE A 97 0.44 8.78 -22.20
N ARG A 98 -0.21 9.24 -21.13
CA ARG A 98 0.29 9.07 -19.75
C ARG A 98 -0.11 7.74 -19.10
N SER A 99 -0.86 6.88 -19.81
CA SER A 99 -1.58 5.76 -19.19
C SER A 99 -1.15 4.34 -19.57
N ARG A 100 -0.19 4.13 -20.50
CA ARG A 100 0.47 2.82 -20.74
C ARG A 100 1.63 2.94 -21.74
N SER A 101 2.67 2.14 -21.54
CA SER A 101 3.92 2.08 -22.31
C SER A 101 3.78 1.38 -23.66
N TRP A 102 3.78 2.10 -24.80
CA TRP A 102 3.89 1.48 -26.14
C TRP A 102 4.77 2.30 -27.10
N GLN A 103 5.55 1.57 -27.90
CA GLN A 103 6.46 2.10 -28.94
C GLN A 103 5.67 2.58 -30.17
N LEU A 104 5.96 3.78 -30.65
CA LEU A 104 5.37 4.34 -31.88
C LEU A 104 5.94 3.59 -33.09
N ASN A 105 5.07 3.08 -33.96
CA ASN A 105 5.47 2.56 -35.28
C ASN A 105 5.72 3.73 -36.26
N ALA A 106 6.62 3.51 -37.22
CA ALA A 106 7.18 4.55 -38.10
C ALA A 106 6.13 5.38 -38.88
N GLY A 107 4.94 4.83 -39.13
CA GLY A 107 3.84 5.53 -39.79
C GLY A 107 3.27 6.69 -38.96
N SER A 108 3.18 6.54 -37.63
CA SER A 108 2.66 7.58 -36.74
C SER A 108 3.63 8.75 -36.59
N LEU A 109 4.94 8.48 -36.59
CA LEU A 109 5.97 9.52 -36.61
C LEU A 109 5.95 10.29 -37.93
N ALA A 110 5.82 9.61 -39.07
CA ALA A 110 5.73 10.25 -40.38
C ALA A 110 4.50 11.18 -40.50
N ALA A 111 3.34 10.77 -39.96
CA ALA A 111 2.14 11.59 -39.94
C ALA A 111 2.29 12.83 -39.06
N LEU A 112 2.94 12.70 -37.89
CA LEU A 112 3.22 13.83 -37.00
C LEU A 112 4.21 14.81 -37.65
N SER A 113 5.25 14.31 -38.30
CA SER A 113 6.23 15.12 -39.04
C SER A 113 5.59 15.88 -40.21
N LEU A 114 4.68 15.24 -40.96
CA LEU A 114 3.92 15.88 -42.03
C LEU A 114 2.99 16.98 -41.51
N MET A 115 2.34 16.78 -40.36
CA MET A 115 1.50 17.80 -39.73
C MET A 115 2.31 18.99 -39.21
N ILE A 116 3.46 18.75 -38.58
CA ILE A 116 4.38 19.80 -38.11
C ILE A 116 4.95 20.56 -39.32
N TRP A 117 5.35 19.85 -40.37
CA TRP A 117 5.82 20.48 -41.61
C TRP A 117 4.73 21.33 -42.26
N ALA A 118 3.50 20.84 -42.38
CA ALA A 118 2.38 21.61 -42.93
C ALA A 118 2.07 22.86 -42.10
N ALA A 119 2.10 22.75 -40.76
CA ALA A 119 1.88 23.85 -39.84
C ALA A 119 2.99 24.92 -39.94
N LEU A 120 4.25 24.51 -40.00
CA LEU A 120 5.40 25.41 -40.19
C LEU A 120 5.41 26.06 -41.57
N THR A 121 4.97 25.34 -42.60
CA THR A 121 4.87 25.87 -43.97
C THR A 121 3.73 26.89 -44.07
N LEU A 122 2.60 26.67 -43.39
CA LEU A 122 1.53 27.67 -43.27
C LEU A 122 1.96 28.89 -42.44
N ALA A 123 2.70 28.69 -41.35
CA ALA A 123 3.23 29.78 -40.54
C ALA A 123 4.23 30.64 -41.33
N ARG A 124 5.12 30.01 -42.11
CA ARG A 124 6.06 30.71 -43.01
C ARG A 124 5.36 31.44 -44.16
N ARG A 125 4.28 30.88 -44.72
CA ARG A 125 3.46 31.55 -45.75
C ARG A 125 2.65 32.74 -45.21
N ARG A 126 2.35 32.76 -43.90
CA ARG A 126 1.62 33.86 -43.25
C ARG A 126 2.55 34.97 -42.75
N ALA A 127 3.80 34.64 -42.45
CA ALA A 127 4.85 35.59 -42.09
C ALA A 127 5.44 36.33 -43.32
N ARG A 128 5.18 35.86 -44.55
CA ARG A 128 5.58 36.51 -45.80
C ARG A 128 4.34 36.87 -46.62
N GLY A 129 3.70 37.97 -46.28
CA GLY A 129 2.80 38.70 -47.16
C GLY A 129 3.47 40.01 -47.58
N ASP A 130 3.81 40.11 -48.86
CA ASP A 130 4.24 41.27 -49.66
C ASP A 130 5.50 42.05 -49.23
N THR A 131 6.62 41.76 -49.91
CA THR A 131 7.14 42.62 -51.00
C THR A 131 8.17 41.87 -51.87
N ASN A 132 8.24 42.31 -53.12
CA ASN A 132 8.94 41.78 -54.29
C ASN A 132 10.44 41.40 -54.20
N HIS A 133 10.78 40.52 -55.16
CA HIS A 133 12.05 40.33 -55.90
C HIS A 133 13.21 39.50 -55.31
N ASP A 134 13.45 38.37 -56.00
CA ASP A 134 14.71 37.80 -56.51
C ASP A 134 15.85 37.52 -55.50
N VAL A 135 16.07 36.25 -55.10
CA VAL A 135 16.87 35.17 -55.73
C VAL A 135 18.36 35.22 -55.35
N ALA A 136 18.82 34.09 -54.77
CA ALA A 136 20.21 33.57 -54.70
C ALA A 136 21.20 34.39 -53.84
N ASN A 137 22.26 33.86 -53.22
CA ASN A 137 22.83 32.53 -53.04
C ASN A 137 23.83 32.65 -51.85
N GLU A 138 23.98 31.59 -51.05
CA GLU A 138 25.26 30.90 -50.76
C GLU A 138 26.26 31.56 -49.80
N ASP A 139 26.76 30.67 -48.94
CA ASP A 139 28.11 30.54 -48.41
C ASP A 139 28.59 31.24 -47.12
N ASP A 140 29.05 30.35 -46.24
CA ASP A 140 30.36 30.31 -45.58
C ASP A 140 30.54 30.65 -44.08
N SER A 141 31.08 29.62 -43.39
CA SER A 141 32.15 29.62 -42.37
C SER A 141 31.87 30.30 -41.00
N ILE A 142 31.89 29.58 -39.86
CA ILE A 142 33.01 29.00 -39.07
C ILE A 142 33.73 30.04 -38.16
N GLU A 143 33.92 29.62 -36.89
CA GLU A 143 34.83 30.11 -35.83
C GLU A 143 34.49 31.44 -35.12
N SER A 144 34.31 31.52 -33.79
CA SER A 144 35.16 31.25 -32.59
C SER A 144 35.40 32.62 -31.92
N ALA A 145 35.07 32.83 -30.65
CA ALA A 145 36.00 32.88 -29.50
C ALA A 145 35.49 34.03 -28.60
N SER A 146 35.02 33.76 -27.37
CA SER A 146 35.68 34.07 -26.09
C SER A 146 36.00 35.56 -25.81
N ASP A 147 35.30 36.16 -24.83
CA ASP A 147 35.84 36.87 -23.65
C ASP A 147 34.73 37.72 -22.97
N ARG A 148 34.36 37.43 -21.70
CA ARG A 148 34.72 38.15 -20.44
C ARG A 148 34.56 39.67 -20.54
N VAL A 149 33.68 40.31 -19.74
CA VAL A 149 33.94 40.97 -18.43
C VAL A 149 32.58 41.60 -17.99
N ARG A 150 31.93 41.22 -16.88
CA ARG A 150 32.05 41.62 -15.44
C ARG A 150 31.28 42.91 -15.02
N PHE A 151 30.41 42.75 -14.00
CA PHE A 151 29.87 43.71 -12.99
C PHE A 151 29.01 44.90 -13.52
N ASP A 152 27.94 45.41 -12.89
CA ASP A 152 27.60 45.52 -11.46
C ASP A 152 26.09 45.84 -11.23
N MET A 153 25.73 45.92 -9.94
CA MET A 153 24.44 46.05 -9.24
C MET A 153 23.42 47.17 -9.64
N LEU A 154 22.11 46.84 -9.46
CA LEU A 154 20.91 47.56 -8.91
C LEU A 154 20.86 49.12 -8.83
N PRO A 155 19.70 49.84 -8.67
CA PRO A 155 18.32 49.43 -8.31
C PRO A 155 17.17 50.16 -9.09
N ALA A 156 15.94 50.01 -8.56
CA ALA A 156 14.63 50.53 -8.95
C ALA A 156 14.48 52.05 -9.20
N GLU A 157 13.53 52.42 -10.07
CA GLU A 157 12.39 53.33 -9.80
C GLU A 157 11.58 53.64 -11.09
N SER A 158 10.25 53.65 -10.97
CA SER A 158 9.24 54.12 -11.94
C SER A 158 9.26 55.66 -12.08
N PRO A 159 8.72 56.31 -13.15
CA PRO A 159 7.28 56.68 -13.14
C PRO A 159 6.57 56.97 -14.50
N CYS A 160 5.23 57.00 -14.42
CA CYS A 160 4.22 57.82 -15.16
C CYS A 160 4.02 57.63 -16.69
N LEU A 161 2.84 57.16 -17.14
CA LEU A 161 1.54 57.84 -17.33
C LEU A 161 1.48 58.79 -18.54
N GLY A 162 0.65 58.41 -19.52
CA GLY A 162 0.16 59.23 -20.63
C GLY A 162 -1.09 58.57 -21.21
N ASP A 163 -2.24 59.14 -20.87
CA ASP A 163 -3.60 58.71 -21.16
C ASP A 163 -4.05 59.15 -22.56
N THR A 164 -4.90 58.36 -23.24
CA THR A 164 -6.09 58.85 -23.96
C THR A 164 -6.96 57.69 -24.45
N SER A 165 -8.19 57.70 -23.96
CA SER A 165 -9.39 57.02 -24.43
C SER A 165 -9.72 57.22 -25.92
N GLU A 166 -10.17 56.16 -26.62
CA GLU A 166 -11.49 56.10 -27.30
C GLU A 166 -11.69 54.79 -28.08
N MET A 167 -12.88 54.19 -27.88
CA MET A 167 -13.68 53.30 -28.76
C MET A 167 -14.15 52.01 -28.09
N THR A 168 -15.38 52.10 -27.55
CA THR A 168 -16.17 50.98 -27.02
C THR A 168 -17.11 50.37 -28.08
N ARG A 169 -17.25 49.03 -27.99
CA ARG A 169 -18.44 48.14 -28.19
C ARG A 169 -18.42 47.18 -29.40
N PRO A 170 -19.16 46.03 -29.32
CA PRO A 170 -19.51 45.13 -28.21
C PRO A 170 -19.04 43.67 -28.50
N GLY A 171 -18.75 42.75 -27.58
CA GLY A 171 -19.44 42.40 -26.33
C GLY A 171 -20.21 41.07 -26.49
N LEU A 172 -19.53 39.92 -26.53
CA LEU A 172 -20.16 38.61 -26.22
C LEU A 172 -20.50 38.64 -24.71
N PRO A 173 -21.71 38.29 -24.28
CA PRO A 173 -22.13 38.52 -22.90
C PRO A 173 -21.32 37.63 -21.94
N ALA A 174 -20.72 38.25 -20.92
CA ALA A 174 -19.91 37.59 -19.90
C ALA A 174 -20.61 36.38 -19.22
N ARG A 175 -21.95 36.32 -19.27
CA ARG A 175 -22.77 35.19 -18.81
C ARG A 175 -22.48 33.89 -19.56
N THR A 176 -22.19 33.93 -20.86
CA THR A 176 -21.96 32.71 -21.66
C THR A 176 -20.61 32.08 -21.33
N ILE A 177 -19.59 32.91 -21.10
CA ILE A 177 -18.23 32.47 -20.68
C ILE A 177 -18.29 31.90 -19.27
N TRP A 178 -19.06 32.51 -18.38
CA TRP A 178 -19.26 32.00 -17.01
C TRP A 178 -19.98 30.64 -16.99
N LEU A 179 -21.04 30.48 -17.78
CA LEU A 179 -21.79 29.22 -17.88
C LEU A 179 -20.96 28.10 -18.50
N THR A 180 -20.18 28.37 -19.55
CA THR A 180 -19.31 27.35 -20.16
C THR A 180 -18.18 26.92 -19.23
N THR A 181 -17.59 27.85 -18.46
CA THR A 181 -16.54 27.53 -17.50
C THR A 181 -17.07 26.65 -16.36
N ILE A 182 -18.28 26.94 -15.86
CA ILE A 182 -18.96 26.09 -14.86
C ILE A 182 -19.28 24.72 -15.44
N LEU A 183 -19.86 24.65 -16.64
CA LEU A 183 -20.20 23.37 -17.29
C LEU A 183 -18.97 22.52 -17.57
N VAL A 184 -17.86 23.11 -18.02
CA VAL A 184 -16.60 22.39 -18.24
C VAL A 184 -16.01 21.91 -16.90
N GLY A 185 -16.02 22.75 -15.86
CA GLY A 185 -15.61 22.33 -14.52
C GLY A 185 -16.47 21.19 -13.96
N LEU A 186 -17.79 21.24 -14.19
CA LEU A 186 -18.71 20.20 -13.75
C LEU A 186 -18.49 18.89 -14.53
N VAL A 187 -18.32 18.95 -15.85
CA VAL A 187 -18.04 17.79 -16.70
C VAL A 187 -16.67 17.17 -16.37
N ILE A 188 -15.65 17.98 -16.07
CA ILE A 188 -14.34 17.46 -15.62
C ILE A 188 -14.49 16.79 -14.24
N SER A 189 -15.23 17.39 -13.32
CA SER A 189 -15.42 16.81 -11.98
C SER A 189 -16.26 15.52 -11.98
N VAL A 190 -17.31 15.48 -12.81
CA VAL A 190 -18.17 14.30 -13.00
C VAL A 190 -17.43 13.24 -13.80
N GLY A 191 -16.68 13.61 -14.83
CA GLY A 191 -15.81 12.72 -15.61
C GLY A 191 -14.71 12.10 -14.74
N ALA A 192 -14.05 12.88 -13.89
CA ALA A 192 -13.07 12.37 -12.93
C ALA A 192 -13.70 11.41 -11.91
N ARG A 193 -14.90 11.71 -11.40
CA ARG A 193 -15.66 10.80 -10.53
C ARG A 193 -16.07 9.51 -11.24
N LEU A 194 -16.55 9.59 -12.47
CA LEU A 194 -16.94 8.42 -13.27
C LEU A 194 -15.73 7.57 -13.68
N ILE A 195 -14.57 8.17 -13.93
CA ILE A 195 -13.31 7.45 -14.21
C ILE A 195 -12.78 6.78 -12.94
N MET A 196 -12.88 7.44 -11.77
CA MET A 196 -12.57 6.79 -10.49
C MET A 196 -13.52 5.64 -10.19
N GLN A 197 -14.82 5.79 -10.50
CA GLN A 197 -15.81 4.72 -10.35
C GLN A 197 -15.64 3.59 -11.38
N SER A 198 -15.20 3.86 -12.61
CA SER A 198 -14.96 2.84 -13.63
C SER A 198 -13.66 2.08 -13.43
N ARG A 199 -12.63 2.70 -12.83
CA ARG A 199 -11.44 1.98 -12.34
C ARG A 199 -11.80 1.00 -11.22
N ALA A 200 -12.74 1.35 -10.35
CA ALA A 200 -13.27 0.46 -9.32
C ALA A 200 -14.09 -0.72 -9.90
N ALA A 201 -14.54 -0.64 -11.17
CA ALA A 201 -15.43 -1.63 -11.77
C ALA A 201 -14.70 -2.80 -12.48
N ASN A 202 -13.37 -2.76 -12.61
CA ASN A 202 -12.61 -3.74 -13.41
C ASN A 202 -11.68 -4.67 -12.61
N VAL A 203 -11.60 -4.53 -11.28
CA VAL A 203 -10.91 -5.50 -10.42
C VAL A 203 -11.95 -6.49 -9.91
N ALA A 204 -11.77 -7.78 -10.19
CA ALA A 204 -12.68 -8.81 -9.72
C ALA A 204 -12.75 -8.75 -8.18
N SER A 205 -13.96 -8.53 -7.64
CA SER A 205 -14.16 -8.49 -6.21
C SER A 205 -14.31 -9.90 -5.65
N VAL A 206 -13.80 -10.12 -4.44
CA VAL A 206 -13.98 -11.39 -3.72
C VAL A 206 -15.44 -11.53 -3.32
N THR A 207 -16.08 -12.60 -3.77
CA THR A 207 -17.45 -12.96 -3.41
C THR A 207 -17.50 -13.80 -2.13
N GLN A 208 -18.67 -13.92 -1.51
CA GLN A 208 -18.88 -14.84 -0.38
C GLN A 208 -18.56 -16.30 -0.74
N ASN A 209 -18.86 -16.68 -1.98
CA ASN A 209 -18.55 -18.02 -2.49
C ASN A 209 -17.04 -18.23 -2.60
N ASP A 210 -16.31 -17.22 -3.10
CA ASP A 210 -14.85 -17.27 -3.20
C ASP A 210 -14.21 -17.49 -1.84
N TYR A 211 -14.64 -16.74 -0.82
CA TYR A 211 -14.20 -16.93 0.57
C TYR A 211 -14.45 -18.36 1.06
N THR A 212 -15.68 -18.85 0.88
CA THR A 212 -16.09 -20.17 1.39
C THR A 212 -15.27 -21.30 0.75
N VAL A 213 -15.06 -21.23 -0.58
CA VAL A 213 -14.27 -22.21 -1.33
C VAL A 213 -12.79 -22.14 -0.95
N PHE A 214 -12.24 -20.93 -0.86
CA PHE A 214 -10.84 -20.71 -0.47
C PHE A 214 -10.56 -21.30 0.91
N MET A 215 -11.36 -20.94 1.92
CA MET A 215 -11.15 -21.42 3.29
C MET A 215 -11.27 -22.94 3.40
N ALA A 216 -12.23 -23.55 2.70
CA ALA A 216 -12.38 -25.00 2.67
C ALA A 216 -11.16 -25.72 2.07
N ASN A 217 -10.55 -25.15 1.03
CA ASN A 217 -9.35 -25.70 0.42
C ASN A 217 -8.10 -25.45 1.28
N ALA A 218 -7.98 -24.27 1.90
CA ALA A 218 -6.91 -23.97 2.85
C ALA A 218 -6.91 -24.94 4.04
N MET A 219 -8.09 -25.23 4.62
CA MET A 219 -8.21 -26.20 5.72
C MET A 219 -7.81 -27.63 5.31
N LYS A 220 -8.07 -28.03 4.05
CA LYS A 220 -7.60 -29.33 3.55
C LYS A 220 -6.08 -29.36 3.42
N ALA A 221 -5.47 -28.28 2.92
CA ALA A 221 -4.02 -28.17 2.84
C ALA A 221 -3.37 -28.18 4.23
N ASP A 222 -3.96 -27.49 5.22
CA ASP A 222 -3.49 -27.47 6.61
C ASP A 222 -3.41 -28.87 7.26
N ALA A 223 -4.20 -29.83 6.77
CA ALA A 223 -4.15 -31.23 7.23
C ALA A 223 -2.96 -32.03 6.68
N ILE A 224 -2.19 -31.49 5.73
CA ILE A 224 -1.01 -32.14 5.16
C ILE A 224 0.17 -32.01 6.13
N GLU A 225 0.78 -33.14 6.49
CA GLU A 225 1.90 -33.19 7.45
C GLU A 225 3.19 -32.59 6.86
N ASP A 226 3.56 -33.00 5.64
CA ASP A 226 4.76 -32.53 4.97
C ASP A 226 4.69 -31.01 4.72
N PRO A 227 5.62 -30.21 5.26
CA PRO A 227 5.54 -28.75 5.15
C PRO A 227 5.57 -28.23 3.72
N LEU A 228 6.36 -28.86 2.84
CA LEU A 228 6.49 -28.44 1.45
C LEU A 228 5.20 -28.76 0.68
N GLN A 229 4.67 -29.98 0.81
CA GLN A 229 3.40 -30.36 0.18
C GLN A 229 2.24 -29.52 0.71
N ARG A 230 2.18 -29.27 2.03
CA ARG A 230 1.19 -28.35 2.60
C ARG A 230 1.21 -26.98 1.91
N CYS A 231 2.39 -26.39 1.77
CA CYS A 231 2.54 -25.08 1.11
C CYS A 231 2.16 -25.14 -0.38
N LEU A 232 2.51 -26.22 -1.09
CA LEU A 232 2.23 -26.35 -2.52
C LEU A 232 0.75 -26.62 -2.84
N GLU A 233 0.05 -27.32 -1.94
CA GLU A 233 -1.37 -27.66 -2.08
C GLU A 233 -2.32 -26.59 -1.51
N SER A 234 -1.80 -25.63 -0.74
CA SER A 234 -2.59 -24.44 -0.34
C SER A 234 -3.11 -23.69 -1.57
N PRO A 235 -4.39 -23.27 -1.57
CA PRO A 235 -4.97 -22.53 -2.68
C PRO A 235 -4.38 -21.13 -2.79
N ASP A 236 -4.24 -20.61 -4.01
CA ASP A 236 -3.93 -19.19 -4.20
C ASP A 236 -5.18 -18.33 -3.90
N LEU A 237 -4.98 -17.03 -3.69
CA LEU A 237 -6.09 -16.10 -3.50
C LEU A 237 -7.07 -16.14 -4.69
N PRO A 238 -8.39 -16.08 -4.46
CA PRO A 238 -9.36 -16.02 -5.54
C PRO A 238 -9.09 -14.86 -6.49
N HIS A 239 -9.12 -15.16 -7.80
CA HIS A 239 -8.85 -14.23 -8.90
C HIS A 239 -7.42 -13.67 -8.98
N ALA A 240 -6.51 -14.10 -8.11
CA ALA A 240 -5.10 -13.71 -8.19
C ALA A 240 -4.36 -14.51 -9.28
N HIS A 241 -3.38 -13.88 -9.92
CA HIS A 241 -2.57 -14.45 -10.99
C HIS A 241 -1.15 -14.77 -10.50
N TRP A 242 -1.07 -15.55 -9.42
CA TRP A 242 0.22 -15.96 -8.86
C TRP A 242 1.03 -16.79 -9.85
N ASN A 243 2.34 -16.57 -9.84
CA ASN A 243 3.23 -17.27 -10.74
C ASN A 243 3.72 -18.56 -10.09
N ARG A 244 3.33 -19.70 -10.66
CA ARG A 244 3.66 -21.03 -10.11
C ARG A 244 5.17 -21.24 -9.84
N GLU A 245 6.05 -20.71 -10.69
CA GLU A 245 7.50 -20.81 -10.46
C GLU A 245 7.91 -20.06 -9.18
N THR A 246 7.41 -18.84 -8.99
CA THR A 246 7.64 -18.04 -7.79
C THR A 246 7.05 -18.72 -6.55
N THR A 247 5.81 -19.20 -6.62
CA THR A 247 5.15 -19.86 -5.49
C THR A 247 5.90 -21.11 -5.07
N VAL A 248 6.34 -21.95 -6.01
CA VAL A 248 7.15 -23.14 -5.74
C VAL A 248 8.49 -22.77 -5.11
N ALA A 249 9.19 -21.77 -5.66
CA ALA A 249 10.46 -21.30 -5.11
C ALA A 249 10.29 -20.77 -3.69
N HIS A 250 9.21 -20.03 -3.43
CA HIS A 250 8.91 -19.46 -2.12
C HIS A 250 8.58 -20.57 -1.11
N CYS A 251 7.73 -21.53 -1.47
CA CYS A 251 7.46 -22.70 -0.64
C CYS A 251 8.73 -23.49 -0.30
N ARG A 252 9.60 -23.76 -1.28
CA ARG A 252 10.87 -24.45 -1.07
C ARG A 252 11.79 -23.70 -0.11
N MET A 253 11.91 -22.38 -0.25
CA MET A 253 12.71 -21.55 0.65
C MET A 253 12.13 -21.58 2.09
N ARG A 254 10.83 -21.37 2.25
CA ARG A 254 10.17 -21.21 3.56
C ARG A 254 10.04 -22.52 4.35
N THR A 255 9.97 -23.65 3.65
CA THR A 255 9.81 -24.97 4.28
C THR A 255 11.14 -25.71 4.47
N PHE A 256 12.25 -25.11 4.02
CA PHE A 256 13.57 -25.67 4.22
C PHE A 256 13.92 -25.75 5.71
N LYS A 257 14.34 -26.93 6.16
CA LYS A 257 14.69 -27.15 7.56
C LYS A 257 16.02 -26.48 7.88
N THR A 258 15.98 -25.55 8.83
CA THR A 258 17.14 -24.79 9.32
C THR A 258 17.27 -24.97 10.83
N LEU A 259 18.40 -24.56 11.40
CA LEU A 259 18.59 -24.61 12.86
C LEU A 259 17.69 -23.56 13.52
N GLU A 260 17.04 -23.94 14.61
CA GLU A 260 16.30 -23.02 15.47
C GLU A 260 17.23 -22.46 16.57
N LEU A 261 16.83 -21.36 17.23
CA LEU A 261 17.62 -20.77 18.31
C LEU A 261 17.96 -21.78 19.42
N ALA A 262 17.03 -22.68 19.72
CA ALA A 262 17.21 -23.73 20.73
C ALA A 262 18.26 -24.79 20.32
N ASP A 263 18.36 -25.10 19.02
CA ASP A 263 19.36 -26.03 18.49
C ASP A 263 20.76 -25.40 18.58
N ILE A 264 20.88 -24.12 18.20
CA ILE A 264 22.10 -23.32 18.34
C ILE A 264 22.53 -23.29 19.80
N GLU A 265 21.60 -22.98 20.72
CA GLU A 265 21.88 -22.95 22.16
C GLU A 265 22.40 -24.31 22.68
N ALA A 266 21.78 -25.41 22.25
CA ALA A 266 22.20 -26.76 22.63
C ALA A 266 23.61 -27.09 22.14
N LEU A 267 23.92 -26.77 20.88
CA LEU A 267 25.26 -26.99 20.31
C LEU A 267 26.32 -26.16 21.02
N LEU A 268 26.01 -24.92 21.41
CA LEU A 268 26.94 -24.07 22.15
C LEU A 268 27.19 -24.58 23.58
N ARG A 269 26.18 -25.12 24.27
CA ARG A 269 26.40 -25.77 25.58
C ARG A 269 27.41 -26.92 25.48
N ASP A 270 27.36 -27.66 24.38
CA ASP A 270 28.28 -28.76 24.08
C ASP A 270 29.64 -28.32 23.50
N LYS A 271 29.89 -27.00 23.40
CA LYS A 271 31.10 -26.42 22.78
C LYS A 271 31.28 -26.77 21.29
N LYS A 272 30.18 -26.87 20.55
CA LYS A 272 30.13 -27.26 19.12
C LYS A 272 29.76 -26.11 18.19
N ALA A 273 30.35 -24.92 18.38
CA ALA A 273 30.14 -23.80 17.47
C ALA A 273 30.50 -24.11 16.00
N ASP A 274 31.49 -24.98 15.78
CA ASP A 274 31.89 -25.49 14.47
C ASP A 274 30.77 -26.25 13.74
N ALA A 275 29.89 -26.94 14.48
CA ALA A 275 28.73 -27.62 13.90
C ALA A 275 27.67 -26.62 13.42
N ILE A 276 27.53 -25.48 14.12
CA ILE A 276 26.63 -24.40 13.73
C ILE A 276 27.16 -23.74 12.44
N ASP A 277 28.45 -23.40 12.42
CA ASP A 277 29.09 -22.83 11.23
C ASP A 277 28.99 -23.76 10.01
N ARG A 278 29.21 -25.07 10.19
CA ARG A 278 29.02 -26.06 9.12
C ARG A 278 27.58 -26.10 8.61
N ALA A 279 26.59 -26.01 9.49
CA ALA A 279 25.19 -25.99 9.10
C ALA A 279 24.87 -24.74 8.26
N PHE A 280 25.27 -23.55 8.72
CA PHE A 280 25.06 -22.30 7.97
C PHE A 280 25.82 -22.28 6.64
N ALA A 281 27.06 -22.79 6.61
CA ALA A 281 27.81 -22.95 5.37
C ALA A 281 27.11 -23.90 4.38
N SER A 282 26.46 -24.96 4.87
CA SER A 282 25.70 -25.87 4.00
C SER A 282 24.47 -25.20 3.37
N TYR A 283 23.81 -24.27 4.07
CA TYR A 283 22.71 -23.48 3.51
C TYR A 283 23.20 -22.54 2.40
N LEU A 284 24.36 -21.93 2.62
CA LEU A 284 25.04 -21.09 1.63
C LEU A 284 25.40 -21.89 0.36
N THR A 285 26.02 -23.05 0.52
CA THR A 285 26.33 -23.93 -0.63
C THR A 285 25.06 -24.41 -1.34
N ALA A 286 24.01 -24.74 -0.59
CA ALA A 286 22.74 -25.14 -1.17
C ALA A 286 22.11 -24.03 -2.01
N GLN A 287 22.05 -22.78 -1.52
CA GLN A 287 21.47 -21.68 -2.31
C GLN A 287 22.28 -21.30 -3.56
N GLU A 288 23.60 -21.48 -3.53
CA GLU A 288 24.50 -21.22 -4.65
C GLU A 288 24.35 -22.24 -5.78
N SER A 289 23.87 -23.45 -5.45
CA SER A 289 23.61 -24.48 -6.47
C SER A 289 22.51 -24.07 -7.46
N GLU A 290 22.59 -24.58 -8.68
CA GLU A 290 21.66 -24.25 -9.77
C GLU A 290 20.21 -24.64 -9.41
N GLU A 291 20.01 -25.85 -8.88
CA GLU A 291 18.70 -26.37 -8.50
C GLU A 291 18.28 -26.03 -7.06
N GLY A 292 19.19 -25.47 -6.26
CA GLY A 292 18.96 -25.21 -4.84
C GLY A 292 17.99 -24.03 -4.59
N PRO A 293 17.22 -24.08 -3.48
CA PRO A 293 16.36 -22.97 -3.10
C PRO A 293 17.18 -21.70 -2.89
N LYS A 294 16.72 -20.57 -3.43
CA LYS A 294 17.36 -19.26 -3.21
C LYS A 294 16.98 -18.70 -1.84
N GLY A 295 17.84 -17.87 -1.25
CA GLY A 295 17.58 -17.18 0.03
C GLY A 295 17.67 -18.05 1.29
N LEU A 296 18.32 -19.21 1.21
CA LEU A 296 18.41 -20.13 2.36
C LEU A 296 19.23 -19.58 3.52
N ILE A 297 20.28 -18.80 3.25
CA ILE A 297 21.04 -18.17 4.33
C ILE A 297 20.16 -17.15 5.08
N ASP A 298 19.42 -16.33 4.34
CA ASP A 298 18.57 -15.28 4.89
C ASP A 298 17.42 -15.87 5.72
N ILE A 299 16.75 -16.92 5.22
CA ILE A 299 15.68 -17.58 5.98
C ILE A 299 16.21 -18.33 7.20
N ALA A 300 17.45 -18.86 7.18
CA ALA A 300 18.05 -19.51 8.34
C ALA A 300 18.25 -18.52 9.51
N PHE A 301 18.73 -17.30 9.23
CA PHE A 301 18.84 -16.25 10.25
C PHE A 301 17.47 -15.83 10.79
N GLN A 302 16.46 -15.72 9.93
CA GLN A 302 15.10 -15.35 10.31
C GLN A 302 14.41 -16.43 11.16
N ASN A 303 14.47 -17.70 10.75
CA ASN A 303 13.86 -18.83 11.47
C ASN A 303 14.46 -18.99 12.86
N ALA A 304 15.79 -18.89 12.96
CA ALA A 304 16.50 -18.91 14.23
C ALA A 304 16.27 -17.64 15.09
N ARG A 305 15.52 -16.65 14.58
CA ARG A 305 15.24 -15.36 15.24
C ARG A 305 16.51 -14.63 15.73
N LEU A 306 17.63 -14.81 15.02
CA LEU A 306 18.94 -14.30 15.46
C LEU A 306 19.04 -12.78 15.47
N GLY A 307 18.16 -12.10 14.72
CA GLY A 307 18.08 -10.63 14.74
C GLY A 307 17.34 -10.05 15.94
N LYS A 308 16.65 -10.85 16.78
CA LYS A 308 15.80 -10.29 17.84
C LYS A 308 16.64 -9.69 18.97
N ALA A 309 16.40 -8.42 19.29
CA ALA A 309 17.00 -7.71 20.40
C ALA A 309 16.38 -8.13 21.75
N ASP A 310 16.82 -9.29 22.25
CA ASP A 310 16.47 -9.75 23.59
C ASP A 310 17.68 -10.38 24.31
N ALA A 311 17.59 -10.41 25.64
CA ALA A 311 18.70 -10.85 26.50
C ALA A 311 19.08 -12.33 26.31
N ARG A 312 18.12 -13.20 25.93
CA ARG A 312 18.41 -14.62 25.68
C ARG A 312 19.18 -14.77 24.38
N THR A 313 18.69 -14.17 23.30
CA THR A 313 19.31 -14.22 21.98
C THR A 313 20.72 -13.62 22.03
N ARG A 314 20.92 -12.50 22.73
CA ARG A 314 22.26 -11.87 22.88
C ARG A 314 23.26 -12.80 23.57
N LYS A 315 22.86 -13.45 24.67
CA LYS A 315 23.72 -14.40 25.40
C LYS A 315 24.16 -15.58 24.53
N ILE A 316 23.26 -16.10 23.70
CA ILE A 316 23.53 -17.19 22.76
C ILE A 316 24.55 -16.74 21.71
N ILE A 317 24.33 -15.60 21.07
CA ILE A 317 25.24 -15.08 20.04
C ILE A 317 26.62 -14.75 20.64
N ASP A 318 26.68 -14.20 21.85
CA ASP A 318 27.95 -13.95 22.53
C ASP A 318 28.72 -15.24 22.83
N GLU A 319 28.03 -16.31 23.21
CA GLU A 319 28.67 -17.62 23.38
C GLU A 319 29.17 -18.18 22.05
N TRP A 320 28.40 -18.01 20.98
CA TRP A 320 28.85 -18.41 19.63
C TRP A 320 30.11 -17.65 19.23
N LYS A 321 30.13 -16.31 19.37
CA LYS A 321 31.33 -15.50 19.09
C LYS A 321 32.51 -15.87 19.98
N ARG A 322 32.29 -16.23 21.25
CA ARG A 322 33.37 -16.68 22.15
C ARG A 322 34.00 -18.00 21.66
N GLN A 323 33.20 -18.93 21.19
CA GLN A 323 33.68 -20.23 20.71
C GLN A 323 34.25 -20.16 19.29
N ALA A 324 33.70 -19.30 18.44
CA ALA A 324 34.07 -19.13 17.04
C ALA A 324 34.23 -17.63 16.68
N PRO A 325 35.28 -16.96 17.16
CA PRO A 325 35.48 -15.51 16.96
C PRO A 325 35.73 -15.10 15.50
N ALA A 326 36.07 -16.06 14.64
CA ALA A 326 36.25 -15.87 13.20
C ALA A 326 35.05 -16.38 12.37
N SER A 327 33.92 -16.71 13.00
CA SER A 327 32.71 -17.09 12.27
C SER A 327 32.03 -15.87 11.67
N ALA A 328 31.98 -15.79 10.34
CA ALA A 328 31.18 -14.79 9.64
C ALA A 328 29.70 -14.86 10.07
N PHE A 329 29.16 -16.06 10.29
CA PHE A 329 27.76 -16.25 10.70
C PHE A 329 27.47 -15.72 12.11
N ALA A 330 28.35 -15.98 13.08
CA ALA A 330 28.19 -15.46 14.43
C ALA A 330 28.29 -13.93 14.47
N LEU A 331 29.18 -13.35 13.66
CA LEU A 331 29.33 -11.90 13.50
C LEU A 331 28.10 -11.29 12.80
N THR A 332 27.58 -11.91 11.74
CA THR A 332 26.33 -11.49 11.09
C THR A 332 25.15 -11.53 12.06
N ALA A 333 25.00 -12.61 12.85
CA ALA A 333 23.95 -12.72 13.87
C ALA A 333 24.04 -11.57 14.88
N SER A 334 25.25 -11.29 15.36
CA SER A 334 25.51 -10.20 16.31
C SER A 334 25.18 -8.84 15.74
N GLY A 335 25.58 -8.60 14.49
CA GLY A 335 25.29 -7.38 13.75
C GLY A 335 23.79 -7.15 13.54
N LEU A 336 23.07 -8.17 13.07
CA LEU A 336 21.61 -8.14 12.91
C LEU A 336 20.91 -7.72 14.21
N GLN A 337 21.31 -8.33 15.33
CA GLN A 337 20.73 -8.01 16.62
C GLN A 337 21.04 -6.59 17.08
N TYR A 338 22.26 -6.09 16.86
CA TYR A 338 22.60 -4.71 17.19
C TYR A 338 21.80 -3.70 16.35
N VAL A 339 21.50 -4.00 15.08
CA VAL A 339 20.63 -3.17 14.26
C VAL A 339 19.18 -3.17 14.80
N ASP A 340 18.65 -4.31 15.24
CA ASP A 340 17.34 -4.37 15.89
C ASP A 340 17.32 -3.57 17.21
N ALA A 341 18.38 -3.70 18.02
CA ALA A 341 18.55 -2.93 19.26
C ALA A 341 18.67 -1.42 18.98
N ALA A 342 19.29 -1.02 17.87
CA ALA A 342 19.33 0.37 17.43
C ALA A 342 17.92 0.89 17.12
N HIS A 343 17.13 0.12 16.37
CA HIS A 343 15.75 0.46 16.04
C HIS A 343 14.89 0.57 17.31
N GLU A 344 14.99 -0.38 18.25
CA GLU A 344 14.29 -0.33 19.54
C GLU A 344 14.72 0.89 20.38
N ALA A 345 16.02 1.22 20.39
CA ALA A 345 16.53 2.39 21.11
C ALA A 345 16.04 3.74 20.55
N ARG A 346 15.89 3.84 19.21
CA ARG A 346 15.30 5.00 18.53
C ARG A 346 13.80 5.10 18.79
N GLY A 347 13.11 3.96 18.74
CA GLY A 347 11.66 3.85 18.79
C GLY A 347 10.97 4.24 17.48
N GLY A 348 9.65 4.03 17.41
CA GLY A 348 8.84 4.26 16.21
C GLY A 348 8.42 5.72 15.97
N ALA A 349 8.90 6.67 16.77
CA ALA A 349 8.51 8.07 16.63
C ALA A 349 9.10 8.71 15.35
N SER A 350 8.38 9.71 14.81
CA SER A 350 8.94 10.59 13.77
C SER A 350 10.24 11.23 14.28
N GLY A 351 11.22 11.43 13.39
CA GLY A 351 12.54 11.95 13.76
C GLY A 351 12.50 13.24 14.59
N SER A 352 11.49 14.11 14.36
CA SER A 352 11.27 15.34 15.13
C SER A 352 10.88 15.12 16.61
N ARG A 353 10.43 13.89 16.95
CA ARG A 353 10.01 13.47 18.29
C ARG A 353 11.01 12.51 18.96
N VAL A 354 12.12 12.20 18.31
CA VAL A 354 13.18 11.35 18.88
C VAL A 354 14.13 12.22 19.69
N THR A 355 14.34 11.85 20.96
CA THR A 355 15.23 12.59 21.88
C THR A 355 16.71 12.38 21.55
N GLU A 356 17.56 13.32 21.92
CA GLU A 356 19.02 13.20 21.77
C GLU A 356 19.57 11.92 22.44
N GLY A 357 19.05 11.57 23.62
CA GLY A 357 19.44 10.33 24.31
C GLY A 357 19.07 9.05 23.54
N GLN A 358 17.92 9.04 22.85
CA GLN A 358 17.54 7.92 21.96
C GLN A 358 18.48 7.85 20.75
N TRP A 359 18.78 8.98 20.12
CA TRP A 359 19.74 9.04 19.02
C TRP A 359 21.12 8.52 19.42
N ASN A 360 21.63 8.94 20.59
CA ASN A 360 22.94 8.48 21.07
C ASN A 360 22.97 6.98 21.35
N ARG A 361 21.90 6.42 21.95
CA ARG A 361 21.80 4.96 22.14
C ARG A 361 21.71 4.20 20.83
N MET A 362 20.89 4.68 19.89
CA MET A 362 20.78 4.10 18.55
C MET A 362 22.15 4.08 17.85
N ARG A 363 22.85 5.21 17.81
CA ARG A 363 24.17 5.32 17.17
C ARG A 363 25.22 4.40 17.80
N GLU A 364 25.20 4.24 19.12
CA GLU A 364 26.10 3.30 19.78
C GLU A 364 25.83 1.86 19.35
N GLN A 365 24.57 1.46 19.23
CA GLN A 365 24.22 0.13 18.70
C GLN A 365 24.63 -0.01 17.23
N ILE A 366 24.42 1.01 16.38
CA ILE A 366 24.86 1.02 14.98
C ILE A 366 26.39 0.85 14.86
N ARG A 367 27.17 1.51 15.72
CA ARG A 367 28.63 1.37 15.74
C ARG A 367 29.07 -0.07 16.03
N LEU A 368 28.41 -0.73 16.99
CA LEU A 368 28.65 -2.14 17.30
C LEU A 368 28.22 -3.05 16.15
N ALA A 369 27.06 -2.77 15.53
CA ALA A 369 26.59 -3.50 14.36
C ALA A 369 27.59 -3.42 13.20
N ASN A 370 28.01 -2.22 12.82
CA ASN A 370 28.96 -2.00 11.71
C ASN A 370 30.29 -2.72 11.97
N THR A 371 30.78 -2.71 13.21
CA THR A 371 32.02 -3.42 13.58
C THR A 371 31.91 -4.92 13.26
N ASP A 372 30.83 -5.56 13.69
CA ASP A 372 30.63 -6.99 13.49
C ASP A 372 30.27 -7.33 12.04
N LEU A 373 29.40 -6.53 11.39
CA LEU A 373 28.93 -6.78 10.02
C LEU A 373 30.03 -6.59 8.98
N HIS A 374 30.82 -5.50 9.08
CA HIS A 374 31.97 -5.32 8.18
C HIS A 374 32.99 -6.45 8.36
N ARG A 375 33.23 -6.89 9.61
CA ARG A 375 34.11 -8.03 9.85
C ARG A 375 33.55 -9.33 9.27
N ALA A 376 32.24 -9.54 9.32
CA ALA A 376 31.60 -10.72 8.73
C ALA A 376 31.82 -10.78 7.22
N VAL A 377 31.58 -9.67 6.51
CA VAL A 377 31.74 -9.61 5.04
C VAL A 377 33.20 -9.61 4.59
N GLU A 378 34.14 -9.16 5.43
CA GLU A 378 35.58 -9.35 5.21
C GLU A 378 35.97 -10.84 5.27
N ILE A 379 35.34 -11.62 6.15
CA ILE A 379 35.66 -13.04 6.34
C ILE A 379 35.02 -13.89 5.24
N ASP A 380 33.73 -13.72 4.98
CA ASP A 380 33.03 -14.37 3.88
C ASP A 380 31.98 -13.41 3.27
N PRO A 381 32.30 -12.77 2.13
CA PRO A 381 31.38 -11.83 1.48
C PRO A 381 30.11 -12.51 0.93
N ARG A 382 30.07 -13.84 0.85
CA ARG A 382 28.90 -14.57 0.34
C ARG A 382 27.76 -14.65 1.37
N VAL A 383 27.98 -14.24 2.62
CA VAL A 383 26.95 -14.20 3.66
C VAL A 383 26.02 -12.99 3.41
N THR A 384 25.11 -13.15 2.45
CA THR A 384 24.22 -12.08 1.97
C THR A 384 23.38 -11.43 3.07
N SER A 385 23.09 -12.15 4.16
CA SER A 385 22.32 -11.66 5.31
C SER A 385 23.00 -10.52 6.08
N ALA A 386 24.30 -10.29 5.86
CA ALA A 386 25.03 -9.18 6.50
C ALA A 386 24.79 -7.82 5.82
N TYR A 387 24.36 -7.79 4.56
CA TYR A 387 24.25 -6.54 3.80
C TYR A 387 22.97 -5.73 4.06
N PRO A 388 21.77 -6.34 4.11
CA PRO A 388 20.55 -5.60 4.47
C PRO A 388 20.66 -4.81 5.78
N PRO A 389 21.21 -5.35 6.89
CA PRO A 389 21.39 -4.57 8.11
C PRO A 389 22.46 -3.48 7.98
N LEU A 390 23.52 -3.64 7.17
CA LEU A 390 24.48 -2.55 6.89
C LEU A 390 23.78 -1.37 6.20
N ILE A 391 23.01 -1.64 5.15
CA ILE A 391 22.24 -0.62 4.41
C ILE A 391 21.23 0.05 5.36
N TYR A 392 20.53 -0.75 6.17
CA TYR A 392 19.53 -0.22 7.09
C TYR A 392 20.15 0.63 8.22
N ALA A 393 21.30 0.21 8.75
CA ALA A 393 22.02 0.96 9.77
C ALA A 393 22.48 2.32 9.23
N SER A 394 23.05 2.37 8.01
CA SER A 394 23.39 3.62 7.34
C SER A 394 22.17 4.52 7.14
N ALA A 395 21.04 3.96 6.70
CA ALA A 395 19.79 4.70 6.55
C ALA A 395 19.28 5.30 7.88
N MET A 396 19.35 4.52 8.98
CA MET A 396 18.95 4.99 10.32
C MET A 396 19.87 6.08 10.86
N ASP A 397 21.16 6.03 10.54
CA ASP A 397 22.13 7.06 10.91
C ASP A 397 22.02 8.33 10.04
N GLY A 398 21.32 8.23 8.90
CA GLY A 398 21.19 9.30 7.92
C GLY A 398 22.44 9.46 7.04
N ASP A 399 23.31 8.45 7.00
CA ASP A 399 24.52 8.43 6.19
C ASP A 399 24.22 7.88 4.80
N GLY A 400 23.87 8.78 3.88
CA GLY A 400 23.54 8.44 2.50
C GLY A 400 24.69 7.84 1.71
N ASP A 401 25.91 8.32 1.94
CA ASP A 401 27.12 7.86 1.23
C ASP A 401 27.47 6.43 1.66
N ALA A 402 27.45 6.15 2.98
CA ALA A 402 27.65 4.79 3.48
C ALA A 402 26.52 3.86 3.03
N MET A 403 25.28 4.35 2.98
CA MET A 403 24.14 3.56 2.50
C MET A 403 24.32 3.17 1.03
N GLU A 404 24.74 4.09 0.16
CA GLU A 404 25.03 3.80 -1.25
C GLU A 404 26.22 2.86 -1.41
N HIS A 405 27.30 3.08 -0.66
CA HIS A 405 28.46 2.19 -0.66
C HIS A 405 28.07 0.74 -0.29
N ASN A 406 27.34 0.57 0.82
CA ASN A 406 26.90 -0.73 1.31
C ASN A 406 25.91 -1.41 0.33
N ALA A 407 25.06 -0.62 -0.34
CA ALA A 407 24.16 -1.11 -1.37
C ALA A 407 24.91 -1.66 -2.59
N ASN A 408 25.91 -0.91 -3.09
CA ASN A 408 26.74 -1.34 -4.21
C ASN A 408 27.52 -2.62 -3.86
N LEU A 409 28.11 -2.67 -2.67
CA LEU A 409 28.81 -3.86 -2.19
C LEU A 409 27.88 -5.08 -2.14
N ALA A 410 26.63 -4.90 -1.71
CA ALA A 410 25.63 -5.98 -1.67
C ALA A 410 25.26 -6.47 -3.08
N LEU A 411 25.05 -5.55 -4.02
CA LEU A 411 24.69 -5.85 -5.40
C LEU A 411 25.84 -6.48 -6.19
N ASP A 412 27.09 -6.16 -5.88
CA ASP A 412 28.26 -6.80 -6.46
C ASP A 412 28.37 -8.27 -6.07
N VAL A 413 27.93 -8.62 -4.84
CA VAL A 413 27.90 -10.01 -4.37
C VAL A 413 26.78 -10.81 -5.02
N ASP A 414 25.54 -10.34 -4.91
CA ASP A 414 24.40 -10.98 -5.56
C ASP A 414 23.31 -9.95 -5.90
N PRO A 415 23.25 -9.48 -7.15
CA PRO A 415 22.23 -8.53 -7.56
C PRO A 415 20.85 -9.18 -7.62
N SER A 416 20.74 -10.52 -7.57
CA SER A 416 19.48 -11.26 -7.61
C SER A 416 19.00 -11.73 -6.23
N ASN A 417 19.67 -11.33 -5.15
CA ASN A 417 19.26 -11.70 -3.79
C ASN A 417 17.95 -10.99 -3.41
N LEU A 418 16.96 -11.77 -2.96
CA LEU A 418 15.63 -11.29 -2.61
C LEU A 418 15.65 -10.23 -1.49
N VAL A 419 16.43 -10.47 -0.44
CA VAL A 419 16.41 -9.64 0.78
C VAL A 419 17.16 -8.33 0.54
N ILE A 420 18.28 -8.37 -0.19
CA ILE A 420 18.98 -7.16 -0.64
C ILE A 420 18.05 -6.30 -1.49
N ARG A 421 17.41 -6.87 -2.52
CA ARG A 421 16.47 -6.14 -3.38
C ARG A 421 15.28 -5.58 -2.62
N SER A 422 14.73 -6.34 -1.67
CA SER A 422 13.66 -5.86 -0.79
C SER A 422 14.10 -4.69 0.10
N GLN A 423 15.33 -4.73 0.62
CA GLN A 423 15.88 -3.64 1.43
C GLN A 423 16.10 -2.37 0.60
N LEU A 424 16.68 -2.48 -0.60
CA LEU A 424 16.83 -1.35 -1.51
C LEU A 424 15.47 -0.74 -1.87
N MET A 425 14.51 -1.58 -2.26
CA MET A 425 13.13 -1.17 -2.52
C MET A 425 12.50 -0.43 -1.33
N ASN A 426 12.75 -0.88 -0.10
CA ASN A 426 12.27 -0.22 1.10
C ASN A 426 12.89 1.18 1.29
N GLN A 427 14.20 1.34 1.07
CA GLN A 427 14.87 2.65 1.15
C GLN A 427 14.57 3.58 -0.03
N SER A 428 14.10 3.04 -1.14
CA SER A 428 13.68 3.80 -2.32
C SER A 428 12.30 4.45 -2.19
N GLN A 429 11.59 4.28 -1.07
CA GLN A 429 10.29 4.91 -0.89
C GLN A 429 10.42 6.45 -0.80
N PRO A 430 9.41 7.20 -1.29
CA PRO A 430 9.45 8.67 -1.27
C PRO A 430 9.63 9.28 0.12
N MET A 431 9.08 8.63 1.16
CA MET A 431 9.21 9.09 2.54
C MET A 431 10.65 9.06 3.06
N TRP A 432 11.54 8.31 2.41
CA TRP A 432 12.97 8.21 2.75
C TRP A 432 13.87 8.98 1.77
N GLY A 433 13.29 9.80 0.89
CA GLY A 433 14.05 10.61 -0.08
C GLY A 433 14.30 9.95 -1.44
N SER A 434 13.67 8.80 -1.71
CA SER A 434 13.73 8.10 -3.02
C SER A 434 15.15 7.66 -3.43
N ALA A 435 15.91 7.07 -2.50
CA ALA A 435 17.22 6.51 -2.80
C ALA A 435 17.17 5.50 -3.97
N PHE A 436 18.31 5.27 -4.63
CA PHE A 436 18.46 4.25 -5.68
C PHE A 436 17.52 4.41 -6.90
N GLY A 437 17.19 5.66 -7.24
CA GLY A 437 16.31 5.99 -8.36
C GLY A 437 14.81 5.81 -8.09
N GLY A 438 14.44 5.52 -6.84
CA GLY A 438 13.05 5.34 -6.43
C GLY A 438 12.48 3.95 -6.72
N VAL A 439 11.27 3.71 -6.20
CA VAL A 439 10.62 2.38 -6.20
C VAL A 439 10.39 1.81 -7.60
N GLU A 440 10.16 2.66 -8.61
CA GLU A 440 9.95 2.22 -9.99
C GLU A 440 11.25 1.67 -10.62
N ASN A 441 12.39 2.33 -10.36
CA ASN A 441 13.69 1.83 -10.83
C ASN A 441 14.03 0.48 -10.18
N GLN A 442 13.83 0.37 -8.87
CA GLN A 442 14.05 -0.90 -8.17
C GLN A 442 13.11 -2.02 -8.64
N ARG A 443 11.87 -1.69 -9.02
CA ARG A 443 10.93 -2.64 -9.64
C ARG A 443 11.51 -3.16 -10.95
N ASP A 444 11.91 -2.27 -11.84
CA ASP A 444 12.34 -2.61 -13.20
C ASP A 444 13.66 -3.41 -13.18
N GLU A 445 14.61 -3.03 -12.32
CA GLU A 445 15.83 -3.79 -12.11
C GLU A 445 15.57 -5.19 -11.54
N SER A 446 14.64 -5.31 -10.58
CA SER A 446 14.27 -6.61 -10.02
C SER A 446 13.56 -7.49 -11.06
N ALA A 447 12.69 -6.90 -11.88
CA ALA A 447 11.99 -7.59 -12.96
C ALA A 447 12.95 -8.19 -13.99
N ALA A 448 14.03 -7.47 -14.33
CA ALA A 448 15.07 -7.95 -15.25
C ALA A 448 15.83 -9.18 -14.73
N LEU A 449 15.80 -9.44 -13.41
CA LEU A 449 16.55 -10.51 -12.75
C LEU A 449 15.69 -11.70 -12.34
N VAL A 450 14.39 -11.67 -12.65
CA VAL A 450 13.43 -12.74 -12.33
C VAL A 450 13.84 -14.11 -12.88
N SER A 451 14.49 -14.16 -14.04
CA SER A 451 15.01 -15.41 -14.61
C SER A 451 16.16 -16.03 -13.80
N ARG A 452 16.87 -15.22 -13.01
CA ARG A 452 17.93 -15.68 -12.10
C ARG A 452 17.39 -16.05 -10.72
N ASN A 453 16.38 -15.32 -10.26
CA ASN A 453 15.68 -15.60 -9.01
C ASN A 453 14.18 -15.27 -9.15
N PRO A 454 13.31 -16.27 -9.28
CA PRO A 454 11.88 -16.04 -9.47
C PRO A 454 11.21 -15.32 -8.29
N LEU A 455 11.81 -15.38 -7.08
CA LEU A 455 11.33 -14.67 -5.89
C LEU A 455 11.30 -13.15 -6.07
N LEU A 456 12.08 -12.60 -7.02
CA LEU A 456 12.08 -11.16 -7.28
C LEU A 456 10.76 -10.63 -7.84
N ARG A 457 9.87 -11.49 -8.35
CA ARG A 457 8.49 -11.09 -8.68
C ARG A 457 7.73 -10.55 -7.45
N MET A 458 8.10 -10.95 -6.24
CA MET A 458 7.52 -10.35 -5.01
C MET A 458 8.00 -8.91 -4.80
N VAL A 459 9.26 -8.62 -5.12
CA VAL A 459 9.82 -7.26 -5.01
C VAL A 459 9.13 -6.31 -5.98
N THR A 460 8.77 -6.80 -7.18
CA THR A 460 8.12 -5.96 -8.18
C THR A 460 6.72 -5.48 -7.76
N GLN A 461 6.08 -6.14 -6.79
CA GLN A 461 4.76 -5.74 -6.27
C GLN A 461 4.83 -4.70 -5.15
N LEU A 462 5.99 -4.53 -4.51
CA LEU A 462 6.13 -3.67 -3.35
C LEU A 462 5.69 -2.20 -3.58
N PRO A 463 5.87 -1.57 -4.75
CA PRO A 463 5.34 -0.23 -4.99
C PRO A 463 3.82 -0.13 -4.78
N LEU A 464 3.05 -1.15 -5.20
CA LEU A 464 1.60 -1.21 -4.99
C LEU A 464 1.27 -1.45 -3.52
N VAL A 465 2.01 -2.33 -2.85
CA VAL A 465 1.85 -2.58 -1.41
C VAL A 465 2.07 -1.30 -0.62
N TYR A 466 3.13 -0.54 -0.91
CA TYR A 466 3.43 0.75 -0.26
C TYR A 466 2.29 1.76 -0.44
N LYS A 467 1.70 1.80 -1.64
CA LYS A 467 0.56 2.66 -1.92
C LYS A 467 -0.71 2.20 -1.19
N ALA A 468 -0.91 0.90 -1.02
CA ALA A 468 -2.07 0.36 -0.32
C ALA A 468 -2.03 0.68 1.18
N PHE A 469 -0.87 0.59 1.84
CA PHE A 469 -0.76 0.84 3.29
C PHE A 469 -0.37 2.25 3.70
N CYS A 470 -0.13 3.17 2.75
CA CYS A 470 0.27 4.53 3.12
C CYS A 470 -0.79 5.22 4.00
N ASP A 471 -0.34 6.10 4.89
CA ASP A 471 -1.22 6.95 5.70
C ASP A 471 -1.79 8.12 4.87
N CYS A 472 -2.48 7.75 3.78
CA CYS A 472 -2.98 8.66 2.75
C CYS A 472 -4.49 8.97 2.92
N ASN A 473 -5.14 8.35 3.92
CA ASN A 473 -6.57 8.47 4.19
C ASN A 473 -7.45 8.24 2.95
N TYR A 474 -7.17 7.16 2.22
CA TYR A 474 -7.95 6.77 1.05
C TYR A 474 -9.33 6.24 1.45
N PRO A 475 -10.39 6.49 0.65
CA PRO A 475 -11.68 5.84 0.86
C PRO A 475 -11.55 4.32 0.77
N ASP A 476 -12.31 3.58 1.60
CA ASP A 476 -12.26 2.12 1.68
C ASP A 476 -12.33 1.41 0.33
N ALA A 477 -13.19 1.89 -0.59
CA ALA A 477 -13.32 1.32 -1.92
C ALA A 477 -12.02 1.43 -2.75
N TYR A 478 -11.27 2.52 -2.59
CA TYR A 478 -10.00 2.70 -3.28
C TYR A 478 -8.88 1.89 -2.61
N THR A 479 -8.88 1.83 -1.28
CA THR A 479 -7.98 0.96 -0.52
C THR A 479 -8.16 -0.51 -0.90
N LEU A 480 -9.41 -0.98 -1.00
CA LEU A 480 -9.75 -2.33 -1.46
C LEU A 480 -9.19 -2.61 -2.86
N GLN A 481 -9.35 -1.65 -3.79
CA GLN A 481 -8.79 -1.78 -5.13
C GLN A 481 -7.27 -1.95 -5.10
N LEU A 482 -6.56 -1.11 -4.34
CA LEU A 482 -5.10 -1.19 -4.21
C LEU A 482 -4.65 -2.51 -3.58
N VAL A 483 -5.38 -3.00 -2.57
CA VAL A 483 -5.09 -4.29 -1.93
C VAL A 483 -5.24 -5.42 -2.94
N LEU A 484 -6.36 -5.47 -3.69
CA LEU A 484 -6.60 -6.50 -4.70
C LEU A 484 -5.53 -6.46 -5.81
N GLU A 485 -5.18 -5.26 -6.31
CA GLU A 485 -4.11 -5.08 -7.29
C GLU A 485 -2.75 -5.54 -6.76
N ALA A 486 -2.42 -5.21 -5.50
CA ALA A 486 -1.15 -5.61 -4.89
C ALA A 486 -1.07 -7.12 -4.62
N SER A 487 -2.19 -7.75 -4.25
CA SER A 487 -2.26 -9.19 -3.95
C SER A 487 -2.47 -10.09 -5.18
N ASP A 488 -2.58 -9.51 -6.37
CA ASP A 488 -2.75 -10.24 -7.64
C ASP A 488 -1.52 -11.09 -8.01
N ALA A 489 -0.37 -10.84 -7.38
CA ALA A 489 0.86 -11.60 -7.58
C ALA A 489 1.48 -12.03 -6.24
N ASP A 490 2.45 -12.94 -6.31
CA ASP A 490 3.12 -13.49 -5.13
C ASP A 490 3.66 -12.39 -4.21
N LEU A 491 3.43 -12.56 -2.91
CA LEU A 491 3.88 -11.65 -1.86
C LEU A 491 4.51 -12.43 -0.71
N ALA A 492 5.48 -11.82 -0.03
CA ALA A 492 6.01 -12.36 1.20
C ALA A 492 5.04 -12.14 2.39
N PRO A 493 5.15 -12.93 3.48
CA PRO A 493 4.18 -12.92 4.58
C PRO A 493 3.98 -11.56 5.25
N VAL A 494 5.06 -10.77 5.33
CA VAL A 494 5.01 -9.42 5.92
C VAL A 494 4.12 -8.50 5.08
N GLN A 495 4.18 -8.58 3.76
CA GLN A 495 3.35 -7.78 2.86
C GLN A 495 1.89 -8.21 2.91
N LEU A 496 1.62 -9.53 2.89
CA LEU A 496 0.27 -10.07 3.04
C LEU A 496 -0.37 -9.62 4.36
N THR A 497 0.38 -9.67 5.46
CA THR A 497 -0.06 -9.20 6.78
C THR A 497 -0.34 -7.69 6.78
N LYS A 498 0.50 -6.88 6.14
CA LYS A 498 0.25 -5.43 5.99
C LYS A 498 -1.02 -5.15 5.20
N LEU A 499 -1.23 -5.80 4.07
CA LEU A 499 -2.45 -5.65 3.28
C LEU A 499 -3.69 -6.08 4.08
N ALA A 500 -3.59 -7.19 4.83
CA ALA A 500 -4.65 -7.68 5.70
C ALA A 500 -5.02 -6.66 6.79
N SER A 501 -4.02 -6.05 7.44
CA SER A 501 -4.26 -5.04 8.48
C SER A 501 -4.98 -3.79 7.96
N VAL A 502 -4.70 -3.38 6.73
CA VAL A 502 -5.28 -2.18 6.12
C VAL A 502 -6.73 -2.41 5.70
N ILE A 503 -7.07 -3.63 5.29
CA ILE A 503 -8.43 -3.99 4.87
C ILE A 503 -9.28 -4.63 5.96
N TYR A 504 -8.72 -4.79 7.17
CA TYR A 504 -9.34 -5.46 8.31
C TYR A 504 -10.78 -4.98 8.56
N ASP A 505 -10.99 -3.67 8.69
CA ASP A 505 -12.28 -3.09 9.06
C ASP A 505 -13.28 -3.09 7.90
N SER A 506 -12.80 -2.91 6.67
CA SER A 506 -13.65 -2.71 5.48
C SER A 506 -13.97 -4.01 4.74
N ASN A 507 -13.11 -5.03 4.82
CA ASN A 507 -13.33 -6.34 4.22
C ASN A 507 -12.67 -7.48 5.02
N ARG A 508 -13.37 -7.93 6.06
CA ARG A 508 -12.91 -8.99 6.97
C ARG A 508 -12.62 -10.31 6.25
N HIS A 509 -13.41 -10.70 5.26
CA HIS A 509 -13.17 -11.94 4.51
C HIS A 509 -11.85 -11.90 3.74
N LEU A 510 -11.57 -10.80 3.03
CA LEU A 510 -10.29 -10.64 2.35
C LEU A 510 -9.11 -10.58 3.35
N ALA A 511 -9.26 -9.89 4.48
CA ALA A 511 -8.24 -9.89 5.52
C ALA A 511 -7.95 -11.30 6.05
N ILE A 512 -8.97 -12.12 6.32
CA ILE A 512 -8.80 -13.53 6.73
C ILE A 512 -8.05 -14.34 5.67
N MET A 513 -8.37 -14.18 4.38
CA MET A 513 -7.68 -14.90 3.31
C MET A 513 -6.21 -14.46 3.18
N LEU A 514 -5.93 -13.16 3.28
CA LEU A 514 -4.56 -12.64 3.26
C LEU A 514 -3.73 -13.14 4.45
N TYR A 515 -4.31 -13.19 5.65
CA TYR A 515 -3.64 -13.81 6.80
C TYR A 515 -3.45 -15.32 6.62
N THR A 516 -4.40 -16.00 5.96
CA THR A 516 -4.29 -17.43 5.66
C THR A 516 -3.13 -17.70 4.69
N GLU A 517 -2.98 -16.90 3.63
CA GLU A 517 -1.81 -16.99 2.75
C GLU A 517 -0.51 -16.57 3.43
N ALA A 518 -0.54 -15.62 4.37
CA ALA A 518 0.67 -15.31 5.15
C ALA A 518 1.11 -16.54 5.99
N LEU A 519 0.14 -17.29 6.55
CA LEU A 519 0.40 -18.54 7.29
C LEU A 519 0.82 -19.72 6.42
N ARG A 520 0.46 -19.74 5.13
CA ARG A 520 0.98 -20.73 4.18
C ARG A 520 2.51 -20.76 4.18
N PHE A 521 3.13 -19.58 4.23
CA PHE A 521 4.58 -19.39 4.20
C PHE A 521 5.20 -19.21 5.59
N ASP A 522 4.41 -18.84 6.60
CA ASP A 522 4.85 -18.74 8.00
C ASP A 522 3.86 -19.42 8.96
N PRO A 523 3.69 -20.75 8.88
CA PRO A 523 2.63 -21.47 9.62
C PRO A 523 2.84 -21.45 11.12
N ARG A 524 3.99 -20.94 11.56
CA ARG A 524 4.43 -20.92 12.95
C ARG A 524 4.39 -19.53 13.56
N ASN A 525 3.96 -18.52 12.82
CA ASN A 525 3.89 -17.15 13.27
C ASN A 525 2.69 -16.92 14.20
N GLU A 526 2.99 -16.75 15.48
CA GLU A 526 2.00 -16.55 16.53
C GLU A 526 1.18 -15.28 16.33
N GLU A 527 1.83 -14.22 15.85
CA GLU A 527 1.18 -12.94 15.65
C GLU A 527 0.15 -13.02 14.51
N ILE A 528 0.51 -13.65 13.39
CA ILE A 528 -0.40 -13.83 12.25
C ILE A 528 -1.57 -14.73 12.63
N LEU A 529 -1.32 -15.83 13.36
CA LEU A 529 -2.40 -16.71 13.84
C LEU A 529 -3.37 -15.95 14.77
N ARG A 530 -2.85 -15.11 15.67
CA ARG A 530 -3.67 -14.24 16.52
C ARG A 530 -4.51 -13.27 15.68
N TRP A 531 -3.88 -12.53 14.76
CA TRP A 531 -4.60 -11.56 13.93
C TRP A 531 -5.68 -12.23 13.08
N ARG A 532 -5.40 -13.38 12.47
CA ARG A 532 -6.42 -14.17 11.74
C ARG A 532 -7.59 -14.53 12.64
N SER A 533 -7.31 -15.08 13.83
CA SER A 533 -8.35 -15.45 14.80
C SER A 533 -9.22 -14.27 15.21
N GLU A 534 -8.61 -13.10 15.43
CA GLU A 534 -9.29 -11.86 15.80
C GLU A 534 -10.24 -11.39 14.69
N VAL A 535 -9.77 -11.38 13.43
CA VAL A 535 -10.64 -11.02 12.29
C VAL A 535 -11.80 -12.02 12.14
N MET A 536 -11.54 -13.32 12.35
CA MET A 536 -12.57 -14.36 12.24
C MET A 536 -13.68 -14.16 13.29
N ILE A 537 -13.32 -13.79 14.52
CA ILE A 537 -14.29 -13.43 15.56
C ILE A 537 -15.14 -12.23 15.11
N ASP A 538 -14.50 -11.17 14.64
CA ASP A 538 -15.19 -9.95 14.20
C ASP A 538 -16.03 -10.16 12.93
N ALA A 539 -15.70 -11.17 12.13
CA ALA A 539 -16.48 -11.63 10.99
C ALA A 539 -17.64 -12.57 11.39
N GLY A 540 -17.71 -13.00 12.67
CA GLY A 540 -18.71 -13.95 13.17
C GLY A 540 -18.36 -15.42 12.93
N ASP A 541 -17.17 -15.74 12.41
CA ASP A 541 -16.65 -17.11 12.27
C ASP A 541 -15.97 -17.58 13.56
N SER A 542 -16.73 -17.58 14.65
CA SER A 542 -16.23 -17.96 15.97
C SER A 542 -15.80 -19.44 16.04
N LYS A 543 -16.37 -20.30 15.19
CA LYS A 543 -15.98 -21.71 15.10
C LYS A 543 -14.60 -21.87 14.47
N GLY A 544 -14.35 -21.24 13.32
CA GLY A 544 -13.02 -21.27 12.70
C GLY A 544 -11.96 -20.61 13.59
N ALA A 545 -12.30 -19.51 14.28
CA ALA A 545 -11.43 -18.88 15.27
C ALA A 545 -11.05 -19.84 16.42
N LEU A 546 -12.02 -20.62 16.92
CA LEU A 546 -11.78 -21.60 17.98
C LEU A 546 -10.80 -22.69 17.53
N ASP A 547 -10.96 -23.24 16.33
CA ASP A 547 -10.06 -24.28 15.79
C ASP A 547 -8.60 -23.78 15.67
N VAL A 548 -8.43 -22.53 15.22
CA VAL A 548 -7.13 -21.86 15.16
C VAL A 548 -6.54 -21.68 16.56
N MET A 549 -7.30 -21.14 17.52
CA MET A 549 -6.82 -20.89 18.88
C MET A 549 -6.50 -22.17 19.66
N LEU A 550 -7.26 -23.25 19.46
CA LEU A 550 -6.96 -24.56 20.07
C LEU A 550 -5.60 -25.11 19.61
N THR A 551 -5.24 -24.86 18.34
CA THR A 551 -3.94 -25.24 17.80
C THR A 551 -2.82 -24.39 18.40
N MET A 552 -3.04 -23.08 18.56
CA MET A 552 -2.11 -22.21 19.26
C MET A 552 -1.92 -22.59 20.73
N ALA A 553 -3.00 -22.83 21.47
CA ALA A 553 -2.94 -23.15 22.89
C ALA A 553 -2.18 -24.46 23.18
N ARG A 554 -2.31 -25.47 22.30
CA ARG A 554 -1.51 -26.70 22.38
C ARG A 554 -0.01 -26.45 22.23
N ARG A 555 0.36 -25.46 21.42
CA ARG A 555 1.75 -25.13 21.13
C ARG A 555 2.37 -24.18 22.16
N PHE A 556 1.56 -23.30 22.75
CA PHE A 556 1.98 -22.31 23.72
C PHE A 556 1.20 -22.47 25.04
N PRO A 557 1.31 -23.61 25.72
CA PRO A 557 0.44 -23.95 26.86
C PRO A 557 0.59 -23.00 28.07
N ALA A 558 1.70 -22.26 28.14
CA ALA A 558 2.01 -21.30 29.21
C ALA A 558 1.82 -19.83 28.79
N ASP A 559 1.39 -19.55 27.57
CA ASP A 559 1.20 -18.19 27.09
C ASP A 559 -0.17 -17.64 27.52
N ASN A 560 -0.15 -16.64 28.40
CA ASN A 560 -1.37 -16.03 28.93
C ASN A 560 -2.13 -15.22 27.87
N GLN A 561 -1.48 -14.69 26.85
CA GLN A 561 -2.14 -13.98 25.75
C GLN A 561 -2.92 -14.97 24.88
N VAL A 562 -2.32 -16.11 24.53
CA VAL A 562 -3.01 -17.18 23.79
C VAL A 562 -4.17 -17.74 24.61
N ALA A 563 -3.94 -18.05 25.89
CA ALA A 563 -4.99 -18.54 26.78
C ALA A 563 -6.14 -17.53 26.91
N ARG A 564 -5.85 -16.22 27.00
CA ARG A 564 -6.89 -15.19 27.12
C ARG A 564 -7.75 -15.10 25.86
N GLN A 565 -7.14 -15.15 24.68
CA GLN A 565 -7.87 -15.14 23.41
C GLN A 565 -8.76 -16.38 23.27
N LEU A 566 -8.23 -17.57 23.60
CA LEU A 566 -9.02 -18.80 23.62
C LEU A 566 -10.21 -18.70 24.59
N ALA A 567 -10.00 -18.17 25.80
CA ALA A 567 -11.07 -17.97 26.79
C ALA A 567 -12.15 -16.98 26.34
N VAL A 568 -11.75 -15.89 25.65
CA VAL A 568 -12.69 -14.94 25.04
C VAL A 568 -13.54 -15.64 23.97
N ILE A 569 -12.94 -16.47 23.11
CA ILE A 569 -13.67 -17.25 22.11
C ILE A 569 -14.60 -18.26 22.77
N TYR A 570 -14.15 -18.98 23.79
CA TYR A 570 -15.01 -19.90 24.55
C TYR A 570 -16.22 -19.16 25.13
N ARG A 571 -16.02 -17.98 25.74
CA ARG A 571 -17.11 -17.15 26.26
C ARG A 571 -18.10 -16.75 25.16
N GLN A 572 -17.60 -16.27 24.02
CA GLN A 572 -18.44 -15.83 22.89
C GLN A 572 -19.19 -16.99 22.22
N THR A 573 -18.63 -18.19 22.25
CA THR A 573 -19.24 -19.41 21.67
C THR A 573 -20.09 -20.21 22.66
N GLY A 574 -20.25 -19.73 23.90
CA GLY A 574 -21.08 -20.38 24.92
C GLY A 574 -20.41 -21.53 25.69
N HIS A 575 -19.11 -21.77 25.49
CA HIS A 575 -18.31 -22.73 26.25
C HIS A 575 -17.90 -22.13 27.60
N ILE A 576 -18.88 -21.85 28.45
CA ILE A 576 -18.71 -21.04 29.67
C ILE A 576 -17.75 -21.70 30.66
N LYS A 577 -17.80 -23.03 30.81
CA LYS A 577 -16.92 -23.76 31.72
C LYS A 577 -15.47 -23.70 31.27
N GLU A 578 -15.23 -23.95 29.99
CA GLU A 578 -13.91 -23.89 29.39
C GLU A 578 -13.33 -22.46 29.44
N ALA A 579 -14.17 -21.44 29.25
CA ALA A 579 -13.77 -20.05 29.45
C ALA A 579 -13.34 -19.78 30.90
N GLU A 580 -14.17 -20.18 31.88
CA GLU A 580 -13.88 -20.01 33.31
C GLU A 580 -12.57 -20.71 33.69
N GLU A 581 -12.41 -21.99 33.34
CA GLU A 581 -11.20 -22.77 33.62
C GLU A 581 -9.96 -22.13 33.00
N THR A 582 -10.08 -21.64 31.76
CA THR A 582 -8.95 -21.01 31.06
C THR A 582 -8.56 -19.69 31.71
N PHE A 583 -9.52 -18.82 32.06
CA PHE A 583 -9.20 -17.58 32.76
C PHE A 583 -8.65 -17.82 34.18
N LEU A 584 -9.19 -18.82 34.91
CA LEU A 584 -8.66 -19.21 36.22
C LEU A 584 -7.21 -19.72 36.13
N ALA A 585 -6.87 -20.46 35.06
CA ALA A 585 -5.50 -20.89 34.81
C ALA A 585 -4.54 -19.70 34.58
N ILE A 586 -5.01 -18.64 33.91
CA ILE A 586 -4.23 -17.40 33.76
C ILE A 586 -4.01 -16.75 35.13
N VAL A 587 -5.07 -16.57 35.92
CA VAL A 587 -5.00 -15.95 37.26
C VAL A 587 -4.16 -16.77 38.24
N ALA A 588 -4.10 -18.09 38.07
CA ALA A 588 -3.23 -18.95 38.88
C ALA A 588 -1.73 -18.71 38.57
N ARG A 589 -1.39 -18.38 37.32
CA ARG A 589 -0.02 -18.09 36.88
C ARG A 589 0.37 -16.64 37.16
N ASP A 590 -0.55 -15.72 36.90
CA ASP A 590 -0.42 -14.29 37.17
C ASP A 590 -1.61 -13.79 38.02
N PRO A 591 -1.45 -13.79 39.35
CA PRO A 591 -2.49 -13.34 40.28
C PRO A 591 -2.89 -11.87 40.14
N TYR A 592 -2.12 -11.06 39.40
CA TYR A 592 -2.30 -9.60 39.27
C TYR A 592 -2.84 -9.20 37.88
N ASP A 593 -3.09 -10.15 36.98
CA ASP A 593 -3.59 -9.90 35.62
C ASP A 593 -5.00 -9.28 35.65
N VAL A 594 -5.03 -7.94 35.53
CA VAL A 594 -6.26 -7.12 35.51
C VAL A 594 -7.20 -7.55 34.40
N LEU A 595 -6.67 -7.95 33.23
CA LEU A 595 -7.49 -8.29 32.08
C LEU A 595 -8.16 -9.65 32.29
N ALA A 596 -7.42 -10.65 32.77
CA ALA A 596 -7.99 -11.97 33.07
C ALA A 596 -9.04 -11.90 34.18
N LEU A 597 -8.77 -11.15 35.25
CA LEU A 597 -9.74 -10.91 36.33
C LEU A 597 -10.96 -10.13 35.80
N GLY A 598 -10.76 -9.09 34.99
CA GLY A 598 -11.86 -8.33 34.38
C GLY A 598 -12.77 -9.22 33.52
N PHE A 599 -12.18 -10.08 32.68
CA PHE A 599 -12.93 -11.03 31.86
C PHE A 599 -13.65 -12.11 32.68
N LEU A 600 -13.09 -12.57 33.81
CA LEU A 600 -13.80 -13.46 34.74
C LEU A 600 -15.02 -12.76 35.37
N GLY A 601 -14.85 -11.51 35.80
CA GLY A 601 -15.95 -10.73 36.37
C GLY A 601 -17.07 -10.52 35.36
N ASP A 602 -16.72 -10.18 34.12
CA ASP A 602 -17.65 -10.08 33.00
C ASP A 602 -18.36 -11.41 32.71
N LEU A 603 -17.60 -12.52 32.65
CA LEU A 603 -18.13 -13.89 32.46
C LEU A 603 -19.18 -14.23 33.52
N TYR A 604 -18.89 -13.95 34.79
CA TYR A 604 -19.81 -14.21 35.90
C TYR A 604 -21.04 -13.31 35.88
N ASN A 605 -20.90 -12.06 35.44
CA ASN A 605 -22.02 -11.12 35.33
C ASN A 605 -22.98 -11.48 34.20
N HIS A 606 -22.46 -11.80 33.02
CA HIS A 606 -23.26 -11.79 31.79
C HIS A 606 -23.59 -13.17 31.24
N GLN A 607 -22.72 -14.17 31.38
CA GLN A 607 -22.94 -15.49 30.78
C GLN A 607 -23.19 -16.59 31.82
N ALA A 608 -22.42 -16.60 32.91
CA ALA A 608 -22.58 -17.62 33.95
C ALA A 608 -23.66 -17.26 34.99
N HIS A 609 -23.98 -15.96 35.11
CA HIS A 609 -24.94 -15.41 36.09
C HIS A 609 -24.64 -15.83 37.54
N GLN A 610 -23.39 -15.65 37.98
CA GLN A 610 -22.89 -16.01 39.32
C GLN A 610 -22.47 -14.76 40.09
N PRO A 611 -23.41 -14.00 40.68
CA PRO A 611 -23.15 -12.69 41.27
C PRO A 611 -22.18 -12.75 42.47
N GLU A 612 -22.14 -13.85 43.22
CA GLU A 612 -21.22 -14.01 44.35
C GLU A 612 -19.77 -14.10 43.86
N LYS A 613 -19.52 -14.83 42.77
CA LYS A 613 -18.18 -14.90 42.17
C LYS A 613 -17.79 -13.58 41.50
N ALA A 614 -18.75 -12.89 40.86
CA ALA A 614 -18.51 -11.55 40.31
C ALA A 614 -18.11 -10.55 41.40
N ALA A 615 -18.77 -10.58 42.56
CA ALA A 615 -18.44 -9.74 43.71
C ALA A 615 -17.03 -10.04 44.26
N GLU A 616 -16.65 -11.32 44.34
CA GLU A 616 -15.31 -11.73 44.77
C GLU A 616 -14.21 -11.21 43.81
N VAL A 617 -14.43 -11.35 42.51
CA VAL A 617 -13.52 -10.81 41.49
C VAL A 617 -13.44 -9.29 41.55
N ALA A 618 -14.58 -8.60 41.70
CA ALA A 618 -14.62 -7.15 41.83
C ALA A 618 -13.82 -6.67 43.05
N ARG A 619 -14.00 -7.33 44.20
CA ARG A 619 -13.26 -7.03 45.43
C ARG A 619 -11.75 -7.19 45.22
N ARG A 620 -11.32 -8.32 44.66
CA ARG A 620 -9.90 -8.58 44.37
C ARG A 620 -9.30 -7.56 43.38
N LEU A 621 -10.04 -7.19 42.33
CA LEU A 621 -9.60 -6.15 41.39
C LEU A 621 -9.42 -4.79 42.05
N ILE A 622 -10.36 -4.39 42.93
CA ILE A 622 -10.28 -3.12 43.68
C ILE A 622 -9.13 -3.14 44.69
N GLU A 623 -8.90 -4.26 45.38
CA GLU A 623 -7.79 -4.43 46.33
C GLU A 623 -6.42 -4.36 45.64
N LEU A 624 -6.27 -5.01 44.49
CA LEU A 624 -5.01 -5.07 43.75
C LEU A 624 -4.74 -3.80 42.92
N HIS A 625 -5.80 -3.20 42.36
CA HIS A 625 -5.71 -2.09 41.41
C HIS A 625 -6.78 -1.02 41.70
N PRO A 626 -6.68 -0.30 42.84
CA PRO A 626 -7.71 0.65 43.29
C PRO A 626 -7.88 1.87 42.37
N ASP A 627 -6.92 2.13 41.49
CA ASP A 627 -6.96 3.21 40.50
C ASP A 627 -7.39 2.72 39.12
N HIS A 628 -7.75 1.44 38.97
CA HIS A 628 -8.20 0.85 37.72
C HIS A 628 -9.72 0.62 37.74
N PRO A 629 -10.47 1.00 36.68
CA PRO A 629 -11.94 0.94 36.70
C PRO A 629 -12.52 -0.48 36.67
N ALA A 630 -11.78 -1.47 36.18
CA ALA A 630 -12.30 -2.83 35.97
C ALA A 630 -13.05 -3.42 37.17
N GLY A 631 -12.49 -3.34 38.39
CA GLY A 631 -13.16 -3.87 39.58
C GLY A 631 -14.46 -3.13 39.92
N TYR A 632 -14.47 -1.81 39.76
CA TYR A 632 -15.67 -1.00 39.98
C TYR A 632 -16.74 -1.23 38.91
N ILE A 633 -16.35 -1.47 37.65
CA ILE A 633 -17.26 -1.83 36.56
C ILE A 633 -17.90 -3.20 36.82
N VAL A 634 -17.09 -4.22 37.14
CA VAL A 634 -17.62 -5.55 37.50
C VAL A 634 -18.59 -5.44 38.68
N ARG A 635 -18.29 -4.59 39.65
CA ARG A 635 -19.18 -4.29 40.79
C ARG A 635 -20.50 -3.67 40.35
N ALA A 636 -20.44 -2.61 39.55
CA ALA A 636 -21.64 -1.95 39.04
C ALA A 636 -22.52 -2.93 38.26
N CYS A 637 -21.92 -3.76 37.39
CA CYS A 637 -22.66 -4.73 36.58
C CYS A 637 -23.39 -5.78 37.43
N TYR A 638 -22.77 -6.38 38.46
CA TYR A 638 -23.49 -7.38 39.26
C TYR A 638 -24.62 -6.75 40.09
N LEU A 639 -24.43 -5.53 40.59
CA LEU A 639 -25.46 -4.80 41.35
C LEU A 639 -26.64 -4.39 40.44
N MET A 640 -26.35 -4.01 39.19
CA MET A 640 -27.35 -3.76 38.16
C MET A 640 -28.16 -5.02 37.84
N ASN A 641 -27.49 -6.16 37.64
CA ASN A 641 -28.13 -7.44 37.38
C ASN A 641 -28.99 -7.92 38.54
N ALA A 642 -28.57 -7.65 39.79
CA ALA A 642 -29.32 -7.94 41.01
C ALA A 642 -30.43 -6.90 41.31
N ASN A 643 -30.54 -5.83 40.53
CA ASN A 643 -31.41 -4.68 40.79
C ASN A 643 -31.26 -4.11 42.22
N SER A 644 -30.04 -4.13 42.77
CA SER A 644 -29.78 -3.69 44.13
C SER A 644 -29.77 -2.16 44.21
N PRO A 645 -30.25 -1.52 45.30
CA PRO A 645 -30.22 -0.06 45.45
C PRO A 645 -28.82 0.55 45.32
N GLU A 646 -27.80 -0.18 45.77
CA GLU A 646 -26.39 0.22 45.73
C GLU A 646 -25.83 0.38 44.31
N ARG A 647 -26.55 -0.11 43.29
CA ARG A 647 -26.15 0.06 41.88
C ARG A 647 -25.96 1.53 41.50
N TYR A 648 -26.79 2.44 42.01
CA TYR A 648 -26.72 3.86 41.66
C TYR A 648 -25.41 4.49 42.15
N GLU A 649 -25.08 4.26 43.42
CA GLU A 649 -23.80 4.69 44.00
C GLU A 649 -22.61 4.10 43.21
N ALA A 650 -22.65 2.80 42.89
CA ALA A 650 -21.59 2.14 42.14
C ALA A 650 -21.42 2.72 40.73
N ILE A 651 -22.52 2.97 40.02
CA ILE A 651 -22.51 3.59 38.68
C ILE A 651 -21.93 5.01 38.75
N HIS A 652 -22.41 5.83 39.69
CA HIS A 652 -21.93 7.20 39.85
C HIS A 652 -20.45 7.25 40.20
N TYR A 653 -19.97 6.32 41.03
CA TYR A 653 -18.54 6.20 41.33
C TYR A 653 -17.71 5.97 40.07
N VAL A 654 -18.11 5.02 39.22
CA VAL A 654 -17.41 4.73 37.96
C VAL A 654 -17.40 5.94 37.03
N LEU A 655 -18.56 6.57 36.82
CA LEU A 655 -18.71 7.71 35.92
C LEU A 655 -17.93 8.94 36.39
N ASN A 656 -17.95 9.24 37.69
CA ASN A 656 -17.27 10.41 38.24
C ASN A 656 -15.74 10.24 38.25
N ARG A 657 -15.25 9.01 38.49
CA ARG A 657 -13.82 8.76 38.63
C ARG A 657 -13.13 8.43 37.30
N PHE A 658 -13.82 7.75 36.39
CA PHE A 658 -13.23 7.18 35.17
C PHE A 658 -14.01 7.51 33.89
N GLY A 659 -15.16 8.19 33.98
CA GLY A 659 -16.10 8.35 32.87
C GLY A 659 -15.64 9.26 31.71
N ASP A 660 -14.53 9.99 31.91
CA ASP A 660 -13.90 10.87 30.92
C ASP A 660 -12.65 10.25 30.29
N GLU A 661 -12.22 9.07 30.74
CA GLU A 661 -11.08 8.37 30.14
C GLU A 661 -11.46 7.82 28.75
N PRO A 662 -10.76 8.20 27.66
CA PRO A 662 -11.11 7.77 26.30
C PRO A 662 -11.16 6.25 26.14
N ARG A 663 -10.29 5.54 26.85
CA ARG A 663 -10.21 4.07 26.83
C ARG A 663 -11.46 3.39 27.40
N TRP A 664 -12.24 4.07 28.25
CA TRP A 664 -13.43 3.53 28.93
C TRP A 664 -14.74 4.18 28.46
N ALA A 665 -14.69 4.99 27.40
CA ALA A 665 -15.85 5.69 26.86
C ALA A 665 -17.01 4.74 26.52
N GLY A 666 -16.72 3.51 26.09
CA GLY A 666 -17.73 2.47 25.82
C GLY A 666 -18.53 2.09 27.07
N SER A 667 -17.88 1.61 28.13
CA SER A 667 -18.53 1.26 29.40
C SER A 667 -19.21 2.47 30.04
N ALA A 668 -18.59 3.65 30.00
CA ALA A 668 -19.21 4.87 30.51
C ALA A 668 -20.49 5.23 29.75
N LYS A 669 -20.52 5.04 28.43
CA LYS A 669 -21.72 5.22 27.61
C LYS A 669 -22.83 4.24 27.99
N GLU A 670 -22.51 2.97 28.21
CA GLU A 670 -23.47 1.95 28.64
C GLU A 670 -24.08 2.27 30.00
N LEU A 671 -23.26 2.65 30.98
CA LEU A 671 -23.72 3.02 32.32
C LEU A 671 -24.62 4.27 32.29
N ARG A 672 -24.26 5.29 31.51
CA ARG A 672 -25.12 6.48 31.29
C ARG A 672 -26.44 6.10 30.63
N ALA A 673 -26.42 5.21 29.63
CA ALA A 673 -27.62 4.72 28.98
C ALA A 673 -28.51 3.89 29.92
N TYR A 674 -27.91 3.16 30.86
CA TYR A 674 -28.66 2.44 31.89
C TYR A 674 -29.40 3.39 32.83
N LEU A 675 -28.74 4.42 33.38
CA LEU A 675 -29.37 5.42 34.25
C LEU A 675 -30.52 6.16 33.56
N ALA A 676 -30.37 6.46 32.27
CA ALA A 676 -31.44 7.08 31.49
C ALA A 676 -32.69 6.19 31.39
N LYS A 677 -32.52 4.87 31.35
CA LYS A 677 -33.63 3.90 31.31
C LYS A 677 -34.18 3.53 32.69
N HIS A 678 -33.34 3.61 33.72
CA HIS A 678 -33.65 3.21 35.10
C HIS A 678 -33.32 4.36 36.06
N PRO A 679 -34.08 5.47 36.03
CA PRO A 679 -33.78 6.63 36.86
C PRO A 679 -33.75 6.27 38.35
N GLU A 680 -32.86 6.91 39.09
CA GLU A 680 -32.74 6.72 40.53
C GLU A 680 -34.06 7.10 41.23
N PRO A 681 -34.55 6.27 42.17
CA PRO A 681 -35.73 6.62 42.94
C PRO A 681 -35.47 7.94 43.68
N THR A 682 -36.31 8.94 43.45
CA THR A 682 -36.26 10.18 44.22
C THR A 682 -36.52 9.84 45.69
N SER A 683 -35.53 10.08 46.55
CA SER A 683 -35.65 9.97 47.99
C SER A 683 -36.81 10.87 48.46
N GLY A 684 -37.94 10.26 48.76
CA GLY A 684 -39.17 10.92 49.23
C GLY A 684 -39.10 11.29 50.70
#